data_AF-A0A4V3XC20-F1
#
_entry.id   AF-A0A4V3XC20-F1
#
_cell.length_a   1.000
_cell.length_b   1.000
_cell.length_c   1.000
_cell.angle_alpha   90.00
_cell.angle_beta   90.00
_cell.angle_gamma   90.00
#
_symmetry.space_group_name_H-M   'P 1'
#
loop_
_entity.id
_entity.type
_entity.pdbx_description
1 polymer ?
#
loop_
_entity_poly.entity_id
_entity_poly.type
_entity_poly.pdbx_seq_one_letter_code
_entity_poly.pdbx_strand_id
1 'polypeptide(L)'
;MLASNFSRALRRAACSSTLTRCFLQRSTRSFASVVNPAPATEITTLSNGLTVATESHSHAETATVGVWIDAGSRAETDANNGTAHFLEHMAFKGTNRRSQHTLELEVENIGAHLNAYTSREQTVYYAKSFRKDVGTSVDIISDILQNSRLENGAIERERDVILREQQEVDKQLEEVVFDHLHSVAYQGQPLGRTILGPKKNILSIKKDDLAAYIKTNYASDRMVLVGAGGVDHRELVKLAEKHFSDLPVSPNPIPLGRQAHGKSSFVGSEVRVRDDTMSTAHVAIAVEGVGWSSPDYFPMLVMQSIFGNWDRALGSSPILSSRLSHIISSNNLANNYMSFSTSYSDTGLWGIYLVTENLMNIDDLTHFTLREWARMSVGPTVNEVERAKSQLKASLLLTLDGTTAIAEDIGRQLVTSGRRMSPKQIEFAVDAVTPADVQRVAQKYIWDKDVAIAALGRIEGLLDYNPGAVMRPSTVRLLNILVPVKRCIDYTIKIRVNPQQTGVDTNVKHSMNPFDEIAVEEAVRLRERLKDKVKSIKAITIGPPKAIDTLRTALAIGADAAIHVETPENAPSPEPLGIAKIIRAVIDRQKDVGGVDMVIMGKQAIDDDAGQTGQILAGLLAWPQATFASKVVVNASKMEANVTREIDGGLQELKFKLPLVVTTDLRLNDPRYTSLPNIMKAKKKPIEKLTASDLGIDLAPKIEIIHVSEPPKRVGGEKVANVDELVAKLKDAGIIIA
;
A
#
# COMPACT_ATOMS: atom_id res chain seq x y z
N MET A 1 -33.66 83.78 -5.54
CA MET A 1 -34.93 83.05 -5.70
C MET A 1 -34.82 82.16 -6.93
N LEU A 2 -35.00 80.85 -6.70
CA LEU A 2 -35.53 79.83 -7.61
C LEU A 2 -35.02 79.81 -9.06
N ALA A 3 -34.11 78.86 -9.31
CA ALA A 3 -33.60 78.48 -10.61
C ALA A 3 -34.61 77.62 -11.38
N SER A 4 -34.65 77.85 -12.69
CA SER A 4 -35.57 77.21 -13.63
C SER A 4 -34.78 76.53 -14.75
N ASN A 5 -35.43 75.52 -15.34
CA ASN A 5 -35.39 75.22 -16.77
C ASN A 5 -34.14 74.56 -17.38
N PHE A 6 -34.21 73.69 -18.40
CA PHE A 6 -35.29 73.38 -19.36
C PHE A 6 -35.02 71.98 -19.97
N SER A 7 -36.08 71.21 -20.20
CA SER A 7 -36.09 69.94 -20.95
C SER A 7 -36.29 70.16 -22.46
N ARG A 8 -35.62 69.40 -23.33
CA ARG A 8 -36.02 68.95 -24.71
C ARG A 8 -34.81 68.29 -25.38
N ALA A 9 -34.87 67.21 -26.16
CA ALA A 9 -35.97 66.58 -26.87
C ALA A 9 -35.66 65.11 -27.18
N LEU A 10 -36.72 64.29 -27.20
CA LEU A 10 -36.78 62.93 -27.75
C LEU A 10 -37.22 63.01 -29.22
N ARG A 11 -36.60 62.23 -30.12
CA ARG A 11 -37.28 61.45 -31.18
C ARG A 11 -36.33 60.48 -31.92
N ARG A 12 -36.46 59.20 -31.52
CA ARG A 12 -36.48 57.94 -32.28
C ARG A 12 -35.61 57.74 -33.54
N ALA A 13 -34.73 56.73 -33.48
CA ALA A 13 -34.58 55.61 -34.44
C ALA A 13 -33.60 54.58 -33.82
N ALA A 14 -34.06 53.47 -33.25
CA ALA A 14 -34.24 52.15 -33.90
C ALA A 14 -32.94 51.49 -34.39
N CYS A 15 -32.27 50.68 -33.56
CA CYS A 15 -32.00 49.24 -33.80
C CYS A 15 -31.07 48.62 -32.73
N SER A 16 -31.60 47.60 -32.04
CA SER A 16 -30.94 46.42 -31.45
C SER A 16 -29.63 46.58 -30.65
N SER A 17 -29.75 46.74 -29.33
CA SER A 17 -28.70 46.40 -28.36
C SER A 17 -28.94 44.99 -27.81
N THR A 18 -28.08 44.04 -28.19
CA THR A 18 -28.06 42.70 -27.57
C THR A 18 -27.13 42.76 -26.37
N LEU A 19 -27.69 42.47 -25.20
CA LEU A 19 -27.03 42.38 -23.90
C LEU A 19 -25.84 41.39 -23.91
N THR A 20 -24.62 41.90 -23.86
CA THR A 20 -23.45 41.09 -23.50
C THR A 20 -23.43 40.94 -21.98
N ARG A 21 -23.78 39.74 -21.50
CA ARG A 21 -23.60 39.30 -20.11
C ARG A 21 -22.12 39.46 -19.73
N CYS A 22 -21.82 40.40 -18.83
CA CYS A 22 -20.58 40.40 -18.06
C CYS A 22 -20.57 39.13 -17.19
N PHE A 23 -19.88 38.09 -17.67
CA PHE A 23 -19.42 37.03 -16.78
C PHE A 23 -18.35 37.65 -15.87
N LEU A 24 -18.69 37.79 -14.60
CA LEU A 24 -17.72 37.96 -13.52
C LEU A 24 -16.75 36.78 -13.60
N GLN A 25 -15.60 37.02 -14.23
CA GLN A 25 -14.45 36.15 -14.19
C GLN A 25 -14.10 35.98 -12.72
N ARG A 26 -14.37 34.80 -12.16
CA ARG A 26 -13.79 34.39 -10.88
C ARG A 26 -12.29 34.60 -11.03
N SER A 27 -11.75 35.57 -10.31
CA SER A 27 -10.32 35.72 -10.08
C SER A 27 -9.84 34.43 -9.41
N THR A 28 -9.44 33.46 -10.24
CA THR A 28 -8.53 32.41 -9.84
C THR A 28 -7.25 33.14 -9.48
N ARG A 29 -6.91 33.18 -8.19
CA ARG A 29 -5.56 33.59 -7.79
C ARG A 29 -4.59 32.71 -8.56
N SER A 30 -3.92 33.28 -9.56
CA SER A 30 -2.74 32.68 -10.15
C SER A 30 -1.73 32.49 -9.02
N PHE A 31 -1.03 31.35 -8.97
CA PHE A 31 0.26 31.29 -8.27
C PHE A 31 1.11 32.48 -8.75
N ALA A 32 2.03 32.96 -7.92
CA ALA A 32 2.98 34.00 -8.31
C ALA A 32 3.66 33.55 -9.61
N SER A 33 3.14 34.02 -10.75
CA SER A 33 3.73 33.76 -12.05
C SER A 33 5.08 34.44 -11.98
N VAL A 34 6.16 33.68 -12.11
CA VAL A 34 7.53 34.20 -12.09
C VAL A 34 7.60 35.44 -13.01
N VAL A 35 7.62 36.64 -12.41
CA VAL A 35 7.50 37.92 -13.13
C VAL A 35 8.83 38.34 -13.79
N ASN A 36 9.92 37.57 -13.62
CA ASN A 36 11.18 37.79 -14.34
C ASN A 36 11.72 36.47 -14.89
N PRO A 37 12.15 36.39 -16.17
CA PRO A 37 12.83 35.19 -16.64
C PRO A 37 14.04 34.97 -15.74
N ALA A 38 14.10 33.84 -15.04
CA ALA A 38 15.37 33.36 -14.51
C ALA A 38 16.40 33.43 -15.64
N PRO A 39 17.64 33.88 -15.38
CA PRO A 39 18.65 33.99 -16.42
C PRO A 39 18.74 32.67 -17.18
N ALA A 40 18.72 32.76 -18.52
CA ALA A 40 18.79 31.57 -19.35
C ALA A 40 20.14 30.88 -19.10
N THR A 41 20.11 29.56 -18.90
CA THR A 41 21.35 28.78 -18.79
C THR A 41 22.05 28.79 -20.15
N GLU A 42 23.23 29.38 -20.22
CA GLU A 42 24.07 29.38 -21.41
C GLU A 42 24.94 28.12 -21.42
N ILE A 43 25.05 27.46 -22.57
CA ILE A 43 25.80 26.21 -22.72
C ILE A 43 26.73 26.35 -23.92
N THR A 44 27.99 25.92 -23.77
CA THR A 44 28.98 25.90 -24.84
C THR A 44 29.83 24.64 -24.73
N THR A 45 29.98 23.91 -25.82
CA THR A 45 30.84 22.72 -25.89
C THR A 45 32.18 23.10 -26.52
N LEU A 46 33.27 22.81 -25.83
CA LEU A 46 34.63 23.06 -26.32
C LEU A 46 35.02 22.06 -27.41
N SER A 47 36.13 22.34 -28.11
CA SER A 47 36.65 21.47 -29.17
C SER A 47 37.03 20.07 -28.70
N ASN A 48 37.40 19.91 -27.43
CA ASN A 48 37.69 18.62 -26.80
C ASN A 48 36.45 17.93 -26.21
N GLY A 49 35.24 18.44 -26.44
CA GLY A 49 33.99 17.83 -25.97
C GLY A 49 33.57 18.22 -24.56
N LEU A 50 34.39 18.96 -23.79
CA LEU A 50 34.00 19.48 -22.48
C LEU A 50 32.81 20.43 -22.62
N THR A 51 31.78 20.23 -21.82
CA THR A 51 30.62 21.13 -21.79
C THR A 51 30.76 22.17 -20.69
N VAL A 52 30.63 23.44 -21.03
CA VAL A 52 30.61 24.57 -20.09
C VAL A 52 29.20 25.12 -20.01
N ALA A 53 28.63 25.19 -18.81
CA ALA A 53 27.30 25.72 -18.58
C ALA A 53 27.29 26.79 -17.51
N THR A 54 26.56 27.88 -17.73
CA THR A 54 26.47 28.95 -16.74
C THR A 54 25.05 29.47 -16.54
N GLU A 55 24.77 29.89 -15.31
CA GLU A 55 23.63 30.72 -14.98
C GLU A 55 24.12 32.00 -14.28
N SER A 56 24.28 33.03 -15.09
CA SER A 56 24.92 34.30 -14.71
C SER A 56 23.93 35.22 -13.98
N HIS A 57 24.26 35.58 -12.74
CA HIS A 57 23.53 36.55 -11.93
C HIS A 57 24.42 37.79 -11.72
N SER A 58 24.18 38.85 -12.49
CA SER A 58 25.07 40.03 -12.54
C SER A 58 25.24 40.76 -11.19
N HIS A 59 24.26 40.62 -10.29
CA HIS A 59 24.23 41.26 -8.96
C HIS A 59 24.79 40.37 -7.85
N ALA A 60 25.11 39.11 -8.12
CA ALA A 60 25.64 38.20 -7.13
C ALA A 60 27.16 38.42 -6.96
N GLU A 61 27.59 38.68 -5.72
CA GLU A 61 29.00 38.83 -5.35
C GLU A 61 29.70 37.50 -5.05
N THR A 62 28.92 36.41 -4.97
CA THR A 62 29.41 35.05 -4.78
C THR A 62 29.03 34.17 -5.95
N ALA A 63 29.83 33.14 -6.19
CA ALA A 63 29.65 32.18 -7.26
C ALA A 63 29.95 30.77 -6.74
N THR A 64 29.29 29.78 -7.33
CA THR A 64 29.71 28.39 -7.22
C THR A 64 30.18 27.94 -8.60
N VAL A 65 31.40 27.41 -8.67
CA VAL A 65 31.96 26.78 -9.86
C VAL A 65 32.34 25.34 -9.55
N GLY A 66 32.11 24.42 -10.47
CA GLY A 66 32.43 23.01 -10.24
C GLY A 66 32.41 22.16 -11.50
N VAL A 67 32.98 20.97 -11.40
CA VAL A 67 32.99 19.97 -12.46
C VAL A 67 32.14 18.79 -12.01
N TRP A 68 31.13 18.47 -12.82
CA TRP A 68 30.31 17.26 -12.70
C TRP A 68 30.84 16.24 -13.70
N ILE A 69 31.18 15.06 -13.20
CA ILE A 69 31.77 13.97 -13.97
C ILE A 69 30.74 12.85 -14.04
N ASP A 70 30.47 12.35 -15.26
CA ASP A 70 29.64 11.17 -15.50
C ASP A 70 30.38 9.88 -15.13
N ALA A 71 30.78 9.76 -13.87
CA ALA A 71 31.48 8.61 -13.30
C ALA A 71 31.12 8.47 -11.82
N GLY A 72 31.02 7.24 -11.34
CA GLY A 72 30.72 6.92 -9.94
C GLY A 72 30.95 5.44 -9.68
N SER A 73 30.41 4.89 -8.58
CA SER A 73 30.63 3.46 -8.25
C SER A 73 30.07 2.48 -9.29
N ARG A 74 29.09 2.90 -10.11
CA ARG A 74 28.57 2.13 -11.26
C ARG A 74 29.61 1.92 -12.36
N ALA A 75 30.57 2.83 -12.50
CA ALA A 75 31.66 2.72 -13.48
C ALA A 75 32.81 1.82 -13.01
N GLU A 76 32.72 1.29 -11.79
CA GLU A 76 33.71 0.36 -11.22
C GLU A 76 33.44 -1.09 -11.65
N THR A 77 34.38 -1.95 -11.29
CA THR A 77 34.34 -3.41 -11.38
C THR A 77 34.31 -3.98 -9.96
N ASP A 78 33.99 -5.26 -9.81
CA ASP A 78 33.96 -5.90 -8.48
C ASP A 78 35.32 -5.89 -7.78
N ALA A 79 36.42 -5.86 -8.54
CA ALA A 79 37.78 -5.86 -8.00
C ALA A 79 38.22 -4.48 -7.48
N ASN A 80 37.73 -3.40 -8.10
CA ASN A 80 38.11 -2.02 -7.75
C ASN A 80 36.94 -1.23 -7.15
N ASN A 81 35.89 -1.89 -6.68
CA ASN A 81 34.78 -1.19 -6.04
C ASN A 81 35.25 -0.44 -4.77
N GLY A 82 34.93 0.85 -4.69
CA GLY A 82 35.41 1.80 -3.68
C GLY A 82 36.49 2.76 -4.19
N THR A 83 36.94 2.63 -5.44
CA THR A 83 37.97 3.48 -6.05
C THR A 83 37.51 4.91 -6.25
N ALA A 84 36.25 5.14 -6.62
CA ALA A 84 35.68 6.46 -6.86
C ALA A 84 35.66 7.29 -5.56
N HIS A 85 35.16 6.68 -4.47
CA HIS A 85 35.18 7.27 -3.13
C HIS A 85 36.62 7.48 -2.62
N PHE A 86 37.50 6.50 -2.82
CA PHE A 86 38.91 6.63 -2.43
C PHE A 86 39.59 7.79 -3.18
N LEU A 87 39.31 7.95 -4.47
CA LEU A 87 39.84 9.02 -5.29
C LEU A 87 39.37 10.40 -4.81
N GLU A 88 38.12 10.50 -4.35
CA GLU A 88 37.59 11.71 -3.73
C GLU A 88 38.43 12.18 -2.54
N HIS A 89 38.76 11.27 -1.62
CA HIS A 89 39.64 11.58 -0.48
C HIS A 89 41.04 12.03 -0.92
N MET A 90 41.56 11.39 -1.98
CA MET A 90 42.88 11.67 -2.51
C MET A 90 42.95 12.99 -3.29
N ALA A 91 41.83 13.48 -3.82
CA ALA A 91 41.75 14.70 -4.62
C ALA A 91 42.29 15.93 -3.85
N PHE A 92 42.11 15.97 -2.53
CA PHE A 92 42.53 17.09 -1.68
C PHE A 92 43.92 16.94 -1.06
N LYS A 93 44.64 15.83 -1.29
CA LYS A 93 45.94 15.54 -0.64
C LYS A 93 47.16 16.11 -1.37
N GLY A 94 46.92 17.10 -2.23
CA GLY A 94 47.96 17.84 -2.96
C GLY A 94 48.11 17.41 -4.42
N THR A 95 48.58 18.36 -5.22
CA THR A 95 48.86 18.22 -6.65
C THR A 95 50.36 18.28 -6.90
N ASN A 96 50.79 18.13 -8.16
CA ASN A 96 52.18 18.34 -8.55
C ASN A 96 52.61 19.81 -8.40
N ARG A 97 51.66 20.76 -8.51
CA ARG A 97 51.92 22.20 -8.43
C ARG A 97 51.74 22.75 -7.00
N ARG A 98 50.87 22.15 -6.19
CA ARG A 98 50.53 22.61 -4.84
C ARG A 98 50.66 21.47 -3.83
N SER A 99 51.39 21.71 -2.75
CA SER A 99 51.34 20.80 -1.60
C SER A 99 49.94 20.81 -0.97
N GLN A 100 49.57 19.77 -0.22
CA GLN A 100 48.29 19.73 0.51
C GLN A 100 48.07 21.00 1.34
N HIS A 101 49.06 21.38 2.14
CA HIS A 101 48.96 22.57 3.00
C HIS A 101 48.81 23.87 2.20
N THR A 102 49.54 24.00 1.09
CA THR A 102 49.44 25.17 0.21
C THR A 102 48.06 25.24 -0.44
N LEU A 103 47.52 24.11 -0.89
CA LEU A 103 46.20 24.01 -1.49
C LEU A 103 45.11 24.45 -0.51
N GLU A 104 45.12 23.89 0.71
CA GLU A 104 44.17 24.24 1.77
C GLU A 104 44.28 25.73 2.14
N LEU A 105 45.50 26.24 2.34
CA LEU A 105 45.74 27.64 2.69
C LEU A 105 45.36 28.62 1.57
N GLU A 106 45.54 28.27 0.31
CA GLU A 106 45.11 29.09 -0.83
C GLU A 106 43.58 29.20 -0.88
N VAL A 107 42.86 28.09 -0.70
CA VAL A 107 41.39 28.04 -0.64
C VAL A 107 40.87 28.85 0.54
N GLU A 108 41.46 28.69 1.74
CA GLU A 108 41.06 29.44 2.93
C GLU A 108 41.35 30.94 2.82
N ASN A 109 42.48 31.33 2.25
CA ASN A 109 42.87 32.75 2.10
C ASN A 109 41.93 33.54 1.19
N ILE A 110 41.36 32.90 0.17
CA ILE A 110 40.34 33.53 -0.70
C ILE A 110 38.92 33.43 -0.09
N GLY A 111 38.78 32.81 1.09
CA GLY A 111 37.50 32.57 1.73
C GLY A 111 36.60 31.62 0.92
N ALA A 112 37.19 30.75 0.10
CA ALA A 112 36.44 29.79 -0.67
C ALA A 112 36.17 28.52 0.14
N HIS A 113 35.08 27.84 -0.21
CA HIS A 113 34.75 26.52 0.32
C HIS A 113 34.80 25.53 -0.83
N LEU A 114 35.78 24.63 -0.79
CA LEU A 114 35.94 23.54 -1.74
C LEU A 114 35.34 22.26 -1.15
N ASN A 115 34.57 21.53 -1.94
CA ASN A 115 33.99 20.27 -1.52
C ASN A 115 33.87 19.29 -2.70
N ALA A 116 33.69 18.02 -2.37
CA ALA A 116 33.35 16.98 -3.33
C ALA A 116 32.31 16.02 -2.75
N TYR A 117 31.70 15.24 -3.64
CA TYR A 117 30.93 14.06 -3.26
C TYR A 117 30.86 13.09 -4.43
N THR A 118 30.71 11.81 -4.10
CA THR A 118 30.55 10.72 -5.05
C THR A 118 29.23 9.99 -4.85
N SER A 119 28.55 9.71 -5.94
CA SER A 119 27.33 8.91 -6.03
C SER A 119 27.58 7.66 -6.88
N ARG A 120 26.51 6.89 -7.14
CA ARG A 120 26.58 5.71 -8.01
C ARG A 120 26.90 6.06 -9.46
N GLU A 121 26.41 7.19 -9.99
CA GLU A 121 26.62 7.58 -11.39
C GLU A 121 27.41 8.90 -11.57
N GLN A 122 27.67 9.64 -10.49
CA GLN A 122 28.24 10.99 -10.59
C GLN A 122 29.28 11.26 -9.51
N THR A 123 30.34 11.98 -9.89
CA THR A 123 31.31 12.55 -8.96
C THR A 123 31.39 14.04 -9.23
N VAL A 124 31.38 14.83 -8.17
CA VAL A 124 31.30 16.28 -8.25
C VAL A 124 32.41 16.91 -7.45
N TYR A 125 33.10 17.89 -8.03
CA TYR A 125 34.07 18.74 -7.35
C TYR A 125 33.66 20.19 -7.56
N TYR A 126 33.38 20.93 -6.49
CA TYR A 126 32.92 22.30 -6.61
C TYR A 126 33.53 23.21 -5.55
N ALA A 127 33.69 24.48 -5.90
CA ALA A 127 34.16 25.55 -5.04
C ALA A 127 33.14 26.69 -5.02
N LYS A 128 32.80 27.13 -3.81
CA LYS A 128 32.04 28.35 -3.57
C LYS A 128 33.02 29.47 -3.23
N SER A 129 33.05 30.54 -4.01
CA SER A 129 33.99 31.64 -3.84
C SER A 129 33.35 32.99 -4.14
N PHE A 130 34.08 34.09 -3.87
CA PHE A 130 33.69 35.41 -4.37
C PHE A 130 33.85 35.48 -5.89
N ARG A 131 33.08 36.37 -6.53
CA ARG A 131 33.11 36.63 -7.98
C ARG A 131 34.52 36.87 -8.50
N LYS A 132 35.31 37.69 -7.80
CA LYS A 132 36.69 38.03 -8.19
C LYS A 132 37.65 36.83 -8.17
N ASP A 133 37.35 35.79 -7.39
CA ASP A 133 38.21 34.64 -7.15
C ASP A 133 37.78 33.40 -7.97
N VAL A 134 36.76 33.54 -8.84
CA VAL A 134 36.28 32.46 -9.72
C VAL A 134 37.40 31.89 -10.59
N GLY A 135 38.26 32.74 -11.14
CA GLY A 135 39.41 32.29 -11.93
C GLY A 135 40.37 31.39 -11.13
N THR A 136 40.65 31.76 -9.88
CA THR A 136 41.49 30.97 -8.96
C THR A 136 40.80 29.65 -8.61
N SER A 137 39.50 29.66 -8.33
CA SER A 137 38.72 28.45 -8.05
C SER A 137 38.75 27.46 -9.21
N VAL A 138 38.60 27.93 -10.46
CA VAL A 138 38.70 27.07 -11.66
C VAL A 138 40.11 26.52 -11.84
N ASP A 139 41.15 27.33 -11.62
CA ASP A 139 42.54 26.87 -11.67
C ASP A 139 42.81 25.77 -10.62
N ILE A 140 42.31 25.94 -9.39
CA ILE A 140 42.43 24.94 -8.31
C ILE A 140 41.72 23.63 -8.69
N ILE A 141 40.47 23.69 -9.15
CA ILE A 141 39.71 22.49 -9.55
C ILE A 141 40.40 21.77 -10.71
N SER A 142 40.88 22.53 -11.71
CA SER A 142 41.59 21.96 -12.85
C SER A 142 42.87 21.22 -12.46
N ASP A 143 43.58 21.73 -11.45
CA ASP A 143 44.83 21.16 -10.95
C ASP A 143 44.56 19.88 -10.15
N ILE A 144 43.50 19.88 -9.33
CA ILE A 144 43.08 18.71 -8.55
C ILE A 144 42.72 17.54 -9.46
N LEU A 145 41.96 17.81 -10.52
CA LEU A 145 41.47 16.77 -11.43
C LEU A 145 42.56 16.18 -12.34
N GLN A 146 43.57 16.97 -12.72
CA GLN A 146 44.57 16.57 -13.71
C GLN A 146 45.92 16.19 -13.10
N ASN A 147 46.33 16.85 -12.02
CA ASN A 147 47.70 16.80 -11.50
C ASN A 147 47.79 16.25 -10.07
N SER A 148 46.83 15.43 -9.62
CA SER A 148 46.88 14.81 -8.28
C SER A 148 48.11 13.90 -8.12
N ARG A 149 48.87 14.08 -7.04
CA ARG A 149 50.20 13.45 -6.84
C ARG A 149 50.12 11.96 -6.44
N LEU A 150 48.93 11.47 -6.04
CA LEU A 150 48.64 10.09 -5.62
C LEU A 150 49.84 9.43 -4.89
N GLU A 151 50.22 9.98 -3.73
CA GLU A 151 51.35 9.47 -2.95
C GLU A 151 50.97 8.25 -2.11
N ASN A 152 51.81 7.22 -2.10
CA ASN A 152 51.56 6.00 -1.32
C ASN A 152 51.38 6.28 0.18
N GLY A 153 52.17 7.21 0.75
CA GLY A 153 52.03 7.60 2.16
C GLY A 153 50.75 8.37 2.48
N ALA A 154 50.14 9.05 1.50
CA ALA A 154 48.82 9.66 1.65
C ALA A 154 47.71 8.61 1.50
N ILE A 155 47.84 7.68 0.55
CA ILE A 155 46.91 6.57 0.35
C ILE A 155 46.76 5.73 1.64
N GLU A 156 47.86 5.32 2.28
CA GLU A 156 47.76 4.52 3.51
C GLU A 156 47.14 5.29 4.68
N ARG A 157 47.36 6.61 4.78
CA ARG A 157 46.72 7.45 5.80
C ARG A 157 45.22 7.61 5.55
N GLU A 158 44.82 7.87 4.30
CA GLU A 158 43.42 8.01 3.93
C GLU A 158 42.67 6.68 4.01
N ARG A 159 43.34 5.55 3.80
CA ARG A 159 42.75 4.22 3.99
C ARG A 159 42.19 4.05 5.40
N ASP A 160 42.94 4.45 6.42
CA ASP A 160 42.48 4.42 7.81
C ASP A 160 41.33 5.40 8.08
N VAL A 161 41.30 6.54 7.39
CA VAL A 161 40.21 7.52 7.49
C VAL A 161 38.93 6.94 6.89
N ILE A 162 39.00 6.38 5.69
CA ILE A 162 37.86 5.75 4.99
C ILE A 162 37.31 4.56 5.79
N LEU A 163 38.19 3.77 6.42
CA LEU A 163 37.74 2.67 7.28
C LEU A 163 37.01 3.16 8.54
N ARG A 164 37.41 4.30 9.11
CA ARG A 164 36.67 4.94 10.23
C ARG A 164 35.36 5.53 9.75
N GLU A 165 35.35 6.17 8.59
CA GLU A 165 34.14 6.71 7.98
C GLU A 165 33.12 5.60 7.69
N GLN A 166 33.55 4.47 7.14
CA GLN A 166 32.69 3.29 6.97
C GLN A 166 32.04 2.87 8.30
N GLN A 167 32.80 2.87 9.41
CA GLN A 167 32.24 2.57 10.74
C GLN A 167 31.23 3.62 11.23
N GLU A 168 31.34 4.88 10.81
CA GLU A 168 30.38 5.92 11.16
C GLU A 168 29.12 5.84 10.27
N VAL A 169 29.28 5.53 8.98
CA VAL A 169 28.15 5.29 8.05
C VAL A 169 27.36 4.05 8.46
N ASP A 170 28.02 3.00 8.95
CA ASP A 170 27.36 1.79 9.48
C ASP A 170 26.41 2.08 10.66
N LYS A 171 26.57 3.23 11.34
CA LYS A 171 25.65 3.68 12.40
C LYS A 171 24.43 4.43 11.85
N GLN A 172 24.50 4.90 10.60
CA GLN A 172 23.39 5.56 9.90
C GLN A 172 22.50 4.51 9.24
N LEU A 173 21.55 3.99 10.01
CA LEU A 173 20.71 2.85 9.63
C LEU A 173 19.92 3.05 8.32
N GLU A 174 19.55 4.29 8.01
CA GLU A 174 18.88 4.63 6.75
C GLU A 174 19.76 4.33 5.54
N GLU A 175 20.99 4.83 5.52
CA GLU A 175 21.96 4.57 4.44
C GLU A 175 22.26 3.07 4.31
N VAL A 176 22.43 2.38 5.44
CA VAL A 176 22.66 0.92 5.46
C VAL A 176 21.49 0.17 4.81
N VAL A 177 20.24 0.53 5.14
CA VAL A 177 19.06 -0.09 4.54
C VAL A 177 18.97 0.22 3.04
N PHE A 178 19.28 1.45 2.62
CA PHE A 178 19.31 1.80 1.19
C PHE A 178 20.42 1.07 0.42
N ASP A 179 21.61 0.89 1.00
CA ASP A 179 22.68 0.11 0.38
C ASP A 179 22.28 -1.36 0.22
N HIS A 180 21.66 -1.94 1.24
CA HIS A 180 21.07 -3.27 1.15
C HIS A 180 19.97 -3.34 0.09
N LEU A 181 19.10 -2.33 0.00
CA LEU A 181 18.03 -2.26 -1.00
C LEU A 181 18.59 -2.24 -2.43
N HIS A 182 19.62 -1.45 -2.71
CA HIS A 182 20.28 -1.43 -4.01
C HIS A 182 20.94 -2.78 -4.31
N SER A 183 21.61 -3.37 -3.33
CA SER A 183 22.28 -4.68 -3.46
C SER A 183 21.30 -5.78 -3.85
N VAL A 184 20.10 -5.82 -3.24
CA VAL A 184 19.08 -6.81 -3.58
C VAL A 184 18.28 -6.48 -4.84
N ALA A 185 18.03 -5.19 -5.13
CA ALA A 185 17.31 -4.81 -6.33
C ALA A 185 18.13 -5.03 -7.62
N TYR A 186 19.47 -4.89 -7.53
CA TYR A 186 20.39 -4.99 -8.66
C TYR A 186 21.49 -6.04 -8.42
N GLN A 187 21.07 -7.25 -8.01
CA GLN A 187 21.98 -8.34 -7.67
C GLN A 187 22.95 -8.64 -8.82
N GLY A 188 24.25 -8.74 -8.49
CA GLY A 188 25.31 -9.07 -9.46
C GLY A 188 25.53 -7.99 -10.53
N GLN A 189 24.93 -6.81 -10.40
CA GLN A 189 25.04 -5.72 -11.37
C GLN A 189 25.75 -4.51 -10.76
N PRO A 190 26.33 -3.62 -11.59
CA PRO A 190 27.08 -2.47 -11.10
C PRO A 190 26.31 -1.53 -10.16
N LEU A 191 25.00 -1.35 -10.36
CA LEU A 191 24.16 -0.51 -9.50
C LEU A 191 23.96 -1.09 -8.09
N GLY A 192 24.13 -2.40 -7.91
CA GLY A 192 23.98 -3.07 -6.62
C GLY A 192 25.19 -2.91 -5.69
N ARG A 193 26.27 -2.29 -6.17
CA ARG A 193 27.48 -2.02 -5.38
C ARG A 193 27.27 -0.80 -4.49
N THR A 194 27.91 -0.82 -3.32
CA THR A 194 27.95 0.34 -2.44
C THR A 194 28.99 1.34 -2.95
N ILE A 195 28.87 2.61 -2.53
CA ILE A 195 29.76 3.68 -2.98
C ILE A 195 31.15 3.52 -2.33
N LEU A 196 31.20 3.23 -1.03
CA LEU A 196 32.45 3.02 -0.30
C LEU A 196 33.18 1.73 -0.72
N GLY A 197 32.41 0.73 -1.16
CA GLY A 197 32.90 -0.60 -1.47
C GLY A 197 33.22 -1.45 -0.23
N PRO A 198 33.48 -2.76 -0.42
CA PRO A 198 33.73 -3.67 0.68
C PRO A 198 35.09 -3.41 1.32
N LYS A 199 35.18 -3.59 2.64
CA LYS A 199 36.42 -3.46 3.42
C LYS A 199 37.62 -4.18 2.80
N LYS A 200 37.41 -5.37 2.24
CA LYS A 200 38.46 -6.14 1.56
C LYS A 200 39.09 -5.36 0.39
N ASN A 201 38.27 -4.70 -0.41
CA ASN A 201 38.74 -3.90 -1.55
C ASN A 201 39.43 -2.62 -1.07
N ILE A 202 38.83 -1.96 -0.07
CA ILE A 202 39.44 -0.77 0.57
C ILE A 202 40.84 -1.10 1.08
N LEU A 203 41.11 -2.32 1.55
CA LEU A 203 42.46 -2.74 1.97
C LEU A 203 43.41 -3.07 0.81
N SER A 204 42.89 -3.40 -0.37
CA SER A 204 43.70 -3.84 -1.51
C SER A 204 43.95 -2.76 -2.57
N ILE A 205 43.18 -1.66 -2.59
CA ILE A 205 43.32 -0.58 -3.58
C ILE A 205 44.71 0.05 -3.52
N LYS A 206 45.38 0.13 -4.66
CA LYS A 206 46.72 0.72 -4.84
C LYS A 206 46.65 1.96 -5.73
N LYS A 207 47.78 2.69 -5.78
CA LYS A 207 47.97 3.86 -6.65
C LYS A 207 47.61 3.58 -8.11
N ASP A 208 48.03 2.42 -8.64
CA ASP A 208 47.81 2.08 -10.05
C ASP A 208 46.32 1.91 -10.38
N ASP A 209 45.51 1.44 -9.43
CA ASP A 209 44.06 1.30 -9.58
C ASP A 209 43.39 2.69 -9.67
N LEU A 210 43.80 3.62 -8.80
CA LEU A 210 43.33 5.01 -8.82
C LEU A 210 43.71 5.70 -10.14
N ALA A 211 44.96 5.54 -10.58
CA ALA A 211 45.45 6.12 -11.83
C ALA A 211 44.73 5.55 -13.07
N ALA A 212 44.47 4.23 -13.08
CA ALA A 212 43.70 3.57 -14.13
C ALA A 212 42.24 4.08 -14.17
N TYR A 213 41.63 4.30 -13.01
CA TYR A 213 40.27 4.84 -12.91
C TYR A 213 40.19 6.27 -13.45
N ILE A 214 41.11 7.16 -13.07
CA ILE A 214 41.20 8.52 -13.61
C ILE A 214 41.35 8.45 -15.14
N LYS A 215 42.31 7.68 -15.64
CA LYS A 215 42.57 7.58 -17.09
C LYS A 215 41.34 7.09 -17.89
N THR A 216 40.53 6.23 -17.30
CA THR A 216 39.38 5.62 -17.98
C THR A 216 38.13 6.50 -17.91
N ASN A 217 37.89 7.15 -16.77
CA ASN A 217 36.62 7.81 -16.49
C ASN A 217 36.70 9.34 -16.56
N TYR A 218 37.87 9.94 -16.28
CA TYR A 218 38.03 11.41 -16.23
C TYR A 218 38.45 11.92 -17.62
N ALA A 219 37.52 11.81 -18.56
CA ALA A 219 37.65 12.31 -19.93
C ALA A 219 36.80 13.56 -20.14
N SER A 220 37.25 14.48 -21.02
CA SER A 220 36.60 15.77 -21.25
C SER A 220 35.14 15.67 -21.70
N ASP A 221 34.81 14.69 -22.55
CA ASP A 221 33.46 14.43 -23.08
C ASP A 221 32.46 13.91 -22.02
N ARG A 222 32.96 13.49 -20.86
CA ARG A 222 32.16 13.02 -19.71
C ARG A 222 32.05 14.08 -18.60
N MET A 223 32.56 15.28 -18.84
CA MET A 223 32.63 16.34 -17.83
C MET A 223 31.79 17.55 -18.22
N VAL A 224 31.22 18.20 -17.20
CA VAL A 224 30.54 19.48 -17.32
C VAL A 224 31.13 20.45 -16.32
N LEU A 225 31.72 21.54 -16.81
CA LEU A 225 32.10 22.68 -15.97
C LEU A 225 30.88 23.61 -15.83
N VAL A 226 30.42 23.78 -14.60
CA VAL A 226 29.24 24.59 -14.28
C VAL A 226 29.64 25.82 -13.46
N GLY A 227 29.07 26.97 -13.78
CA GLY A 227 29.17 28.19 -12.98
C GLY A 227 27.81 28.83 -12.71
N ALA A 228 27.48 29.09 -11.45
CA ALA A 228 26.24 29.75 -11.06
C ALA A 228 26.52 30.93 -10.11
N GLY A 229 25.81 32.05 -10.31
CA GLY A 229 25.97 33.26 -9.51
C GLY A 229 26.78 34.34 -10.22
N GLY A 230 27.72 34.98 -9.52
CA GLY A 230 28.56 36.05 -10.05
C GLY A 230 29.64 35.57 -11.02
N VAL A 231 29.25 34.96 -12.14
CA VAL A 231 30.14 34.42 -13.18
C VAL A 231 29.67 34.93 -14.54
N ASP A 232 30.58 35.27 -15.44
CA ASP A 232 30.28 35.55 -16.84
C ASP A 232 30.56 34.31 -17.71
N HIS A 233 29.63 33.98 -18.61
CA HIS A 233 29.74 32.80 -19.46
C HIS A 233 31.00 32.81 -20.33
N ARG A 234 31.32 33.95 -20.95
CA ARG A 234 32.48 34.07 -21.85
C ARG A 234 33.79 33.99 -21.09
N GLU A 235 33.82 34.53 -19.88
CA GLU A 235 34.97 34.42 -18.99
C GLU A 235 35.19 32.97 -18.56
N LEU A 236 34.13 32.26 -18.16
CA LEU A 236 34.25 30.86 -17.75
C LEU A 236 34.67 29.96 -18.92
N VAL A 237 34.14 30.19 -20.13
CA VAL A 237 34.57 29.46 -21.34
C VAL A 237 36.06 29.68 -21.61
N LYS A 238 36.58 30.90 -21.50
CA LYS A 238 38.02 31.17 -21.65
C LYS A 238 38.86 30.49 -20.59
N LEU A 239 38.40 30.47 -19.34
CA LEU A 239 39.06 29.74 -18.26
C LEU A 239 39.04 28.24 -18.54
N ALA A 240 37.93 27.71 -19.05
CA ALA A 240 37.81 26.31 -19.43
C ALA A 240 38.79 25.94 -20.56
N GLU A 241 38.87 26.74 -21.61
CA GLU A 241 39.84 26.57 -22.71
C GLU A 241 41.28 26.64 -22.21
N LYS A 242 41.57 27.53 -21.25
CA LYS A 242 42.92 27.67 -20.69
C LYS A 242 43.33 26.48 -19.81
N HIS A 243 42.41 25.96 -19.00
CA HIS A 243 42.74 25.02 -17.92
C HIS A 243 42.38 23.56 -18.23
N PHE A 244 41.46 23.31 -19.16
CA PHE A 244 40.94 21.97 -19.45
C PHE A 244 41.08 21.54 -20.92
N SER A 245 41.72 22.35 -21.79
CA SER A 245 41.91 21.99 -23.20
C SER A 245 42.74 20.73 -23.40
N ASP A 246 43.70 20.48 -22.52
CA ASP A 246 44.60 19.31 -22.57
C ASP A 246 43.97 18.00 -22.06
N LEU A 247 42.73 18.04 -21.55
CA LEU A 247 42.05 16.82 -21.09
C LEU A 247 41.87 15.82 -22.24
N PRO A 248 42.11 14.51 -22.00
CA PRO A 248 41.91 13.49 -23.00
C PRO A 248 40.40 13.31 -23.28
N VAL A 249 40.08 13.11 -24.55
CA VAL A 249 38.75 12.65 -24.98
C VAL A 249 38.69 11.15 -24.85
N SER A 250 37.55 10.61 -24.41
CA SER A 250 37.37 9.17 -24.31
C SER A 250 37.50 8.49 -25.69
N PRO A 251 37.95 7.22 -25.77
CA PRO A 251 38.12 6.53 -27.05
C PRO A 251 36.83 6.41 -27.87
N ASN A 252 35.68 6.35 -27.20
CA ASN A 252 34.35 6.27 -27.79
C ASN A 252 33.45 7.34 -27.15
N PRO A 253 33.51 8.59 -27.61
CA PRO A 253 32.81 9.68 -26.98
C PRO A 253 31.29 9.53 -27.15
N ILE A 254 30.61 9.43 -26.02
CA ILE A 254 29.14 9.35 -25.95
C ILE A 254 28.65 10.72 -25.49
N PRO A 255 27.76 11.38 -26.25
CA PRO A 255 27.16 12.63 -25.80
C PRO A 255 26.49 12.47 -24.43
N LEU A 256 26.69 13.46 -23.56
CA LEU A 256 26.05 13.51 -22.25
C LEU A 256 24.53 13.27 -22.35
N GLY A 257 23.97 12.58 -21.36
CA GLY A 257 22.56 12.20 -21.35
C GLY A 257 22.18 10.98 -22.18
N ARG A 258 23.15 10.30 -22.81
CA ARG A 258 22.95 8.98 -23.41
C ARG A 258 23.50 7.89 -22.50
N GLN A 259 22.91 6.70 -22.60
CA GLN A 259 23.31 5.56 -21.78
C GLN A 259 24.76 5.14 -22.09
N ALA A 260 25.68 5.44 -21.17
CA ALA A 260 27.06 4.99 -21.21
C ALA A 260 27.21 3.53 -20.71
N HIS A 261 26.25 3.06 -19.90
CA HIS A 261 26.26 1.74 -19.29
C HIS A 261 25.20 0.81 -19.92
N GLY A 262 25.43 -0.50 -19.82
CA GLY A 262 24.43 -1.50 -20.15
C GLY A 262 23.19 -1.37 -19.26
N LYS A 263 22.02 -1.73 -19.82
CA LYS A 263 20.75 -1.66 -19.11
C LYS A 263 20.77 -2.59 -17.89
N SER A 264 20.51 -2.03 -16.71
CA SER A 264 20.32 -2.77 -15.47
C SER A 264 18.91 -3.37 -15.41
N SER A 265 18.82 -4.58 -14.86
CA SER A 265 17.56 -5.29 -14.62
C SER A 265 17.23 -5.24 -13.14
N PHE A 266 16.03 -4.78 -12.81
CA PHE A 266 15.51 -4.89 -11.45
C PHE A 266 15.16 -6.36 -11.14
N VAL A 267 15.48 -6.81 -9.93
CA VAL A 267 15.16 -8.15 -9.43
C VAL A 267 14.36 -8.04 -8.14
N GLY A 268 13.15 -8.58 -8.13
CA GLY A 268 12.35 -8.71 -6.93
C GLY A 268 12.95 -9.72 -5.96
N SER A 269 13.39 -9.26 -4.81
CA SER A 269 14.06 -10.08 -3.81
C SER A 269 14.06 -9.40 -2.45
N GLU A 270 14.49 -10.10 -1.41
CA GLU A 270 14.57 -9.52 -0.07
C GLU A 270 15.88 -9.81 0.64
N VAL A 271 16.26 -8.90 1.54
CA VAL A 271 17.29 -9.12 2.56
C VAL A 271 16.75 -8.71 3.92
N ARG A 272 16.97 -9.61 4.90
CA ARG A 272 16.54 -9.44 6.29
C ARG A 272 17.75 -9.55 7.20
N VAL A 273 18.23 -8.42 7.69
CA VAL A 273 19.29 -8.34 8.69
C VAL A 273 18.63 -8.25 10.06
N ARG A 274 18.29 -9.41 10.62
CA ARG A 274 17.63 -9.49 11.93
C ARG A 274 18.63 -9.19 13.04
N ASP A 275 18.32 -8.16 13.83
CA ASP A 275 19.03 -7.84 15.07
C ASP A 275 18.02 -7.57 16.18
N ASP A 276 17.91 -8.52 17.10
CA ASP A 276 16.94 -8.48 18.21
C ASP A 276 17.35 -7.52 19.33
N THR A 277 18.56 -6.97 19.29
CA THR A 277 19.05 -6.00 20.27
C THR A 277 18.62 -4.56 19.96
N MET A 278 18.22 -4.28 18.72
CA MET A 278 17.75 -2.97 18.29
C MET A 278 16.34 -2.66 18.81
N SER A 279 16.05 -1.39 19.11
CA SER A 279 14.73 -0.95 19.58
C SER A 279 13.72 -0.71 18.46
N THR A 280 14.18 -0.48 17.24
CA THR A 280 13.37 -0.15 16.06
C THR A 280 13.61 -1.11 14.91
N ALA A 281 12.60 -1.26 14.07
CA ALA A 281 12.66 -1.92 12.78
C ALA A 281 12.78 -0.87 11.67
N HIS A 282 13.74 -1.06 10.77
CA HIS A 282 13.96 -0.23 9.59
C HIS A 282 13.64 -1.06 8.36
N VAL A 283 12.69 -0.62 7.54
CA VAL A 283 12.19 -1.39 6.40
C VAL A 283 12.07 -0.48 5.19
N ALA A 284 12.77 -0.80 4.10
CA ALA A 284 12.57 -0.20 2.80
C ALA A 284 11.90 -1.19 1.84
N ILE A 285 10.85 -0.74 1.17
CA ILE A 285 10.14 -1.50 0.14
C ILE A 285 10.18 -0.67 -1.14
N ALA A 286 10.61 -1.27 -2.25
CA ALA A 286 10.68 -0.60 -3.54
C ALA A 286 10.19 -1.49 -4.68
N VAL A 287 9.71 -0.84 -5.74
CA VAL A 287 9.53 -1.41 -7.08
C VAL A 287 10.55 -0.79 -8.04
N GLU A 288 10.64 -1.35 -9.24
CA GLU A 288 11.41 -0.72 -10.32
C GLU A 288 10.88 0.68 -10.60
N GLY A 289 11.76 1.67 -10.46
CA GLY A 289 11.54 3.05 -10.83
C GLY A 289 11.78 3.31 -12.30
N VAL A 290 11.97 4.57 -12.66
CA VAL A 290 12.26 4.98 -14.04
C VAL A 290 13.54 5.77 -14.12
N GLY A 291 14.20 5.71 -15.27
CA GLY A 291 15.37 6.53 -15.52
C GLY A 291 15.03 7.99 -15.83
N TRP A 292 16.04 8.86 -15.76
CA TRP A 292 15.90 10.33 -15.93
C TRP A 292 15.22 10.77 -17.22
N SER A 293 15.45 10.06 -18.33
CA SER A 293 14.87 10.40 -19.64
C SER A 293 13.48 9.80 -19.90
N SER A 294 12.93 9.03 -18.95
CA SER A 294 11.63 8.37 -19.12
C SER A 294 10.49 9.38 -19.17
N PRO A 295 9.50 9.22 -20.06
CA PRO A 295 8.29 10.05 -20.03
C PRO A 295 7.45 9.85 -18.75
N ASP A 296 7.68 8.74 -18.03
CA ASP A 296 6.99 8.41 -16.78
C ASP A 296 7.65 9.07 -15.54
N TYR A 297 8.76 9.80 -15.70
CA TYR A 297 9.51 10.43 -14.61
C TYR A 297 8.66 11.40 -13.76
N PHE A 298 8.02 12.41 -14.38
CA PHE A 298 7.19 13.38 -13.65
C PHE A 298 5.93 12.75 -13.03
N PRO A 299 5.18 11.86 -13.72
CA PRO A 299 4.10 11.11 -13.09
C PRO A 299 4.53 10.33 -11.83
N MET A 300 5.72 9.70 -11.83
CA MET A 300 6.23 8.98 -10.66
C MET A 300 6.62 9.91 -9.50
N LEU A 301 7.18 11.09 -9.79
CA LEU A 301 7.43 12.12 -8.77
C LEU A 301 6.12 12.67 -8.18
N VAL A 302 5.11 12.93 -9.01
CA VAL A 302 3.79 13.35 -8.53
C VAL A 302 3.18 12.27 -7.66
N MET A 303 3.28 10.99 -8.07
CA MET A 303 2.81 9.87 -7.26
C MET A 303 3.55 9.76 -5.92
N GLN A 304 4.87 9.95 -5.88
CA GLN A 304 5.66 10.01 -4.64
C GLN A 304 5.19 11.15 -3.72
N SER A 305 4.92 12.34 -4.29
CA SER A 305 4.38 13.50 -3.56
C SER A 305 2.97 13.26 -2.99
N ILE A 306 2.13 12.43 -3.61
CA ILE A 306 0.81 12.04 -3.06
C ILE A 306 0.95 11.33 -1.70
N PHE A 307 1.91 10.41 -1.59
CA PHE A 307 2.20 9.70 -0.33
C PHE A 307 2.92 10.61 0.66
N GLY A 308 3.88 11.39 0.14
CA GLY A 308 4.69 12.34 0.89
C GLY A 308 5.59 11.68 1.93
N ASN A 309 5.99 12.49 2.91
CA ASN A 309 6.78 12.05 4.07
C ASN A 309 5.97 12.34 5.33
N TRP A 310 6.23 11.57 6.39
CA TRP A 310 5.56 11.73 7.67
C TRP A 310 6.51 11.38 8.80
N ASP A 311 6.43 12.14 9.87
CA ASP A 311 7.19 11.92 11.09
C ASP A 311 6.28 12.21 12.28
N ARG A 312 6.32 11.34 13.30
CA ARG A 312 5.62 11.51 14.57
C ARG A 312 6.05 12.78 15.31
N ALA A 313 7.30 13.23 15.13
CA ALA A 313 7.83 14.42 15.78
C ALA A 313 7.25 15.73 15.22
N LEU A 314 6.61 15.71 14.04
CA LEU A 314 5.97 16.88 13.47
C LEU A 314 4.73 17.27 14.29
N GLY A 315 4.66 18.53 14.73
CA GLY A 315 3.48 19.03 15.48
C GLY A 315 2.16 18.91 14.72
N SER A 316 2.20 18.84 13.39
CA SER A 316 1.05 18.63 12.49
C SER A 316 0.83 17.17 12.09
N SER A 317 1.57 16.22 12.68
CA SER A 317 1.55 14.79 12.34
C SER A 317 0.14 14.17 12.20
N PRO A 318 -0.85 14.46 13.06
CA PRO A 318 -2.19 13.87 12.96
C PRO A 318 -3.07 14.45 11.84
N ILE A 319 -2.72 15.64 11.33
CA ILE A 319 -3.54 16.41 10.39
C ILE A 319 -2.88 16.53 9.01
N LEU A 320 -1.82 15.75 8.74
CA LEU A 320 -1.18 15.70 7.44
C LEU A 320 -2.15 15.18 6.37
N SER A 321 -2.04 15.77 5.18
CA SER A 321 -3.02 15.58 4.10
C SER A 321 -2.97 14.20 3.43
N SER A 322 -1.87 13.45 3.60
CA SER A 322 -1.72 12.13 3.01
C SER A 322 -2.59 11.11 3.75
N ARG A 323 -3.30 10.27 2.99
CA ARG A 323 -4.16 9.25 3.56
C ARG A 323 -3.35 8.22 4.35
N LEU A 324 -2.16 7.88 3.87
CA LEU A 324 -1.23 6.98 4.56
C LEU A 324 -0.79 7.58 5.90
N SER A 325 -0.44 8.87 5.95
CA SER A 325 -0.10 9.56 7.20
C SER A 325 -1.21 9.50 8.24
N HIS A 326 -2.46 9.68 7.83
CA HIS A 326 -3.59 9.62 8.77
C HIS A 326 -3.78 8.19 9.32
N ILE A 327 -3.62 7.16 8.48
CA ILE A 327 -3.73 5.76 8.91
C ILE A 327 -2.60 5.43 9.91
N ILE A 328 -1.37 5.80 9.59
CA ILE A 328 -0.19 5.53 10.43
C ILE A 328 -0.28 6.27 11.77
N SER A 329 -0.66 7.56 11.73
CA SER A 329 -0.80 8.38 12.94
C SER A 329 -1.94 7.89 13.84
N SER A 330 -3.12 7.58 13.27
CA SER A 330 -4.29 7.16 14.06
C SER A 330 -4.11 5.80 14.74
N ASN A 331 -3.28 4.91 14.17
CA ASN A 331 -3.06 3.57 14.68
C ASN A 331 -1.68 3.40 15.34
N ASN A 332 -0.87 4.47 15.44
CA ASN A 332 0.48 4.45 15.99
C ASN A 332 1.36 3.31 15.41
N LEU A 333 1.45 3.25 14.08
CA LEU A 333 2.10 2.14 13.37
C LEU A 333 3.59 2.34 13.10
N ALA A 334 4.05 3.59 13.00
CA ALA A 334 5.43 3.93 12.67
C ALA A 334 5.89 5.18 13.43
N ASN A 335 7.21 5.33 13.55
CA ASN A 335 7.87 6.54 14.05
C ASN A 335 7.95 7.58 12.94
N ASN A 336 8.39 7.17 11.75
CA ASN A 336 8.38 7.98 10.54
C ASN A 336 8.28 7.10 9.29
N TYR A 337 7.97 7.74 8.16
CA TYR A 337 8.17 7.16 6.84
C TYR A 337 8.59 8.22 5.83
N MET A 338 9.35 7.79 4.83
CA MET A 338 9.80 8.61 3.71
C MET A 338 9.50 7.91 2.39
N SER A 339 8.75 8.56 1.50
CA SER A 339 8.55 8.06 0.14
C SER A 339 9.67 8.57 -0.75
N PHE A 340 10.31 7.69 -1.53
CA PHE A 340 11.45 8.04 -2.38
C PHE A 340 11.22 7.64 -3.84
N SER A 341 11.88 8.38 -4.74
CA SER A 341 11.87 8.16 -6.17
C SER A 341 13.27 8.44 -6.71
N THR A 342 14.15 7.45 -6.61
CA THR A 342 15.52 7.52 -7.08
C THR A 342 15.57 7.13 -8.56
N SER A 343 16.15 7.97 -9.41
CA SER A 343 16.29 7.70 -10.85
C SER A 343 17.76 7.57 -11.22
N TYR A 344 18.06 6.64 -12.13
CA TYR A 344 19.36 6.45 -12.76
C TYR A 344 19.26 6.68 -14.27
N SER A 345 20.35 6.53 -15.00
CA SER A 345 20.37 6.70 -16.47
C SER A 345 19.36 5.79 -17.23
N ASP A 346 19.04 4.61 -16.71
CA ASP A 346 18.28 3.56 -17.42
C ASP A 346 17.15 2.91 -16.60
N THR A 347 17.23 2.96 -15.27
CA THR A 347 16.27 2.38 -14.32
C THR A 347 16.17 3.28 -13.09
N GLY A 348 15.52 2.83 -12.02
CA GLY A 348 15.38 3.58 -10.78
C GLY A 348 14.82 2.74 -9.65
N LEU A 349 14.69 3.33 -8.46
CA LEU A 349 13.96 2.74 -7.35
C LEU A 349 12.86 3.70 -6.93
N TRP A 350 11.64 3.19 -6.86
CA TRP A 350 10.50 3.94 -6.33
C TRP A 350 9.92 3.17 -5.17
N GLY A 351 9.77 3.82 -4.02
CA GLY A 351 9.42 3.09 -2.82
C GLY A 351 9.17 3.94 -1.60
N ILE A 352 9.15 3.26 -0.46
CA ILE A 352 8.94 3.86 0.84
C ILE A 352 9.87 3.22 1.87
N TYR A 353 10.45 4.07 2.69
CA TYR A 353 11.25 3.72 3.85
C TYR A 353 10.42 3.96 5.11
N LEU A 354 10.41 2.98 6.00
CA LEU A 354 9.55 2.88 7.17
C LEU A 354 10.43 2.62 8.40
N VAL A 355 10.20 3.38 9.48
CA VAL A 355 10.85 3.15 10.76
C VAL A 355 9.78 2.97 11.83
N THR A 356 9.83 1.88 12.59
CA THR A 356 8.83 1.61 13.64
C THR A 356 9.41 0.97 14.89
N GLU A 357 8.96 1.45 16.05
CA GLU A 357 9.14 0.81 17.36
C GLU A 357 7.97 -0.14 17.71
N ASN A 358 6.89 -0.13 16.94
CA ASN A 358 5.70 -0.96 17.18
C ASN A 358 5.86 -2.33 16.53
N LEU A 359 6.67 -3.17 17.18
CA LEU A 359 7.13 -4.45 16.63
C LEU A 359 6.01 -5.49 16.43
N MET A 360 4.89 -5.36 17.15
CA MET A 360 3.75 -6.28 17.08
C MET A 360 2.82 -6.02 15.90
N ASN A 361 2.96 -4.87 15.22
CA ASN A 361 2.07 -4.41 14.16
C ASN A 361 2.85 -3.99 12.89
N ILE A 362 4.04 -4.57 12.68
CA ILE A 362 4.83 -4.34 11.46
C ILE A 362 4.06 -4.86 10.23
N ASP A 363 3.35 -5.98 10.38
CA ASP A 363 2.47 -6.55 9.37
C ASP A 363 1.36 -5.58 8.95
N ASP A 364 0.69 -4.94 9.91
CA ASP A 364 -0.31 -3.90 9.67
C ASP A 364 0.32 -2.68 8.96
N LEU A 365 1.49 -2.23 9.40
CA LEU A 365 2.22 -1.12 8.76
C LEU A 365 2.50 -1.41 7.29
N THR A 366 3.08 -2.57 6.99
CA THR A 366 3.36 -3.02 5.63
C THR A 366 2.06 -3.20 4.82
N HIS A 367 1.04 -3.82 5.41
CA HIS A 367 -0.26 -4.03 4.77
C HIS A 367 -0.91 -2.71 4.35
N PHE A 368 -1.01 -1.74 5.27
CA PHE A 368 -1.66 -0.46 4.97
C PHE A 368 -0.87 0.37 3.96
N THR A 369 0.46 0.29 4.00
CA THR A 369 1.36 0.92 3.03
C THR A 369 1.10 0.38 1.63
N LEU A 370 1.14 -0.95 1.46
CA LEU A 370 0.90 -1.61 0.17
C LEU A 370 -0.55 -1.46 -0.31
N ARG A 371 -1.51 -1.37 0.62
CA ARG A 371 -2.91 -1.07 0.29
C ARG A 371 -3.06 0.33 -0.32
N GLU A 372 -2.37 1.33 0.22
CA GLU A 372 -2.40 2.67 -0.35
C GLU A 372 -1.65 2.74 -1.70
N TRP A 373 -0.60 1.94 -1.89
CA TRP A 373 0.05 1.76 -3.20
C TRP A 373 -0.91 1.16 -4.23
N ALA A 374 -1.55 0.04 -3.92
CA ALA A 374 -2.49 -0.64 -4.81
C ALA A 374 -3.71 0.24 -5.15
N ARG A 375 -4.12 1.13 -4.23
CA ARG A 375 -5.19 2.10 -4.50
C ARG A 375 -4.85 3.02 -5.66
N MET A 376 -3.59 3.41 -5.84
CA MET A 376 -3.17 4.27 -6.96
C MET A 376 -3.45 3.62 -8.31
N SER A 377 -3.38 2.28 -8.40
CA SER A 377 -3.70 1.52 -9.62
C SER A 377 -5.21 1.53 -9.95
N VAL A 378 -6.07 1.68 -8.93
CA VAL A 378 -7.52 1.88 -9.11
C VAL A 378 -7.84 3.33 -9.50
N GLY A 379 -7.06 4.28 -8.99
CA GLY A 379 -7.06 5.67 -9.43
C GLY A 379 -6.97 6.67 -8.26
N PRO A 380 -6.12 7.70 -8.35
CA PRO A 380 -6.07 8.78 -7.37
C PRO A 380 -7.23 9.78 -7.56
N THR A 381 -7.53 10.55 -6.52
CA THR A 381 -8.50 11.65 -6.65
C THR A 381 -7.83 12.88 -7.27
N VAL A 382 -8.62 13.70 -7.99
CA VAL A 382 -8.13 14.96 -8.60
C VAL A 382 -7.49 15.87 -7.54
N ASN A 383 -8.10 15.98 -6.36
CA ASN A 383 -7.61 16.83 -5.27
C ASN A 383 -6.26 16.36 -4.71
N GLU A 384 -6.02 15.03 -4.64
CA GLU A 384 -4.72 14.50 -4.23
C GLU A 384 -3.63 14.86 -5.24
N VAL A 385 -3.92 14.71 -6.54
CA VAL A 385 -2.98 15.01 -7.62
C VAL A 385 -2.65 16.50 -7.68
N GLU A 386 -3.65 17.39 -7.64
CA GLU A 386 -3.42 18.84 -7.70
C GLU A 386 -2.67 19.36 -6.46
N ARG A 387 -2.92 18.78 -5.29
CA ARG A 387 -2.13 19.07 -4.08
C ARG A 387 -0.68 18.58 -4.24
N ALA A 388 -0.49 17.35 -4.69
CA ALA A 388 0.84 16.76 -4.88
C ALA A 388 1.67 17.53 -5.90
N LYS A 389 1.06 17.99 -7.00
CA LYS A 389 1.70 18.92 -7.96
C LYS A 389 2.14 20.20 -7.28
N SER A 390 1.26 20.83 -6.51
CA SER A 390 1.57 22.08 -5.81
C SER A 390 2.72 21.91 -4.82
N GLN A 391 2.74 20.80 -4.07
CA GLN A 391 3.82 20.45 -3.14
C GLN A 391 5.13 20.15 -3.89
N LEU A 392 5.07 19.43 -5.01
CA LEU A 392 6.24 19.09 -5.82
C LEU A 392 6.85 20.36 -6.45
N LYS A 393 6.02 21.25 -7.02
CA LYS A 393 6.48 22.53 -7.58
C LYS A 393 7.13 23.40 -6.51
N ALA A 394 6.51 23.49 -5.33
CA ALA A 394 7.09 24.22 -4.21
C ALA A 394 8.43 23.60 -3.78
N SER A 395 8.49 22.28 -3.62
CA SER A 395 9.72 21.57 -3.25
C SER A 395 10.84 21.82 -4.26
N LEU A 396 10.58 21.64 -5.55
CA LEU A 396 11.59 21.82 -6.60
C LEU A 396 12.10 23.26 -6.68
N LEU A 397 11.23 24.26 -6.53
CA LEU A 397 11.63 25.66 -6.56
C LEU A 397 12.39 26.08 -5.31
N LEU A 398 11.97 25.62 -4.13
CA LEU A 398 12.63 25.93 -2.86
C LEU A 398 14.01 25.27 -2.77
N THR A 399 14.21 24.11 -3.41
CA THR A 399 15.53 23.48 -3.51
C THR A 399 16.50 24.31 -4.32
N LEU A 400 16.05 25.13 -5.28
CA LEU A 400 16.91 25.96 -6.13
C LEU A 400 17.38 27.27 -5.47
N ASP A 401 17.21 27.40 -4.16
CA ASP A 401 17.70 28.58 -3.43
C ASP A 401 19.21 28.50 -3.19
N GLY A 402 19.93 29.49 -3.72
CA GLY A 402 21.39 29.62 -3.61
C GLY A 402 22.18 29.11 -4.82
N THR A 403 23.39 29.66 -4.99
CA THR A 403 24.25 29.39 -6.16
C THR A 403 24.69 27.93 -6.25
N THR A 404 24.93 27.27 -5.11
CA THR A 404 25.36 25.86 -5.07
C THR A 404 24.26 24.91 -5.53
N ALA A 405 23.02 25.13 -5.11
CA ALA A 405 21.89 24.32 -5.53
C ALA A 405 21.58 24.49 -7.02
N ILE A 406 21.69 25.71 -7.54
CA ILE A 406 21.57 25.98 -8.99
C ILE A 406 22.67 25.26 -9.77
N ALA A 407 23.93 25.33 -9.31
CA ALA A 407 25.04 24.64 -9.96
C ALA A 407 24.87 23.11 -9.96
N GLU A 408 24.43 22.54 -8.83
CA GLU A 408 24.08 21.11 -8.74
C GLU A 408 23.01 20.72 -9.73
N ASP A 409 21.91 21.47 -9.79
CA ASP A 409 20.79 21.12 -10.64
C ASP A 409 21.16 21.26 -12.13
N ILE A 410 22.00 22.23 -12.50
CA ILE A 410 22.54 22.34 -13.86
C ILE A 410 23.45 21.15 -14.19
N GLY A 411 24.45 20.88 -13.35
CA GLY A 411 25.44 19.82 -13.57
C GLY A 411 24.79 18.44 -13.66
N ARG A 412 23.92 18.12 -12.68
CA ARG A 412 23.20 16.84 -12.65
C ARG A 412 22.31 16.66 -13.87
N GLN A 413 21.52 17.67 -14.27
CA GLN A 413 20.64 17.54 -15.44
C GLN A 413 21.42 17.39 -16.75
N LEU A 414 22.54 18.09 -16.91
CA LEU A 414 23.38 17.99 -18.10
C LEU A 414 24.06 16.63 -18.19
N VAL A 415 24.63 16.12 -17.10
CA VAL A 415 25.23 14.79 -17.07
C VAL A 415 24.19 13.70 -17.34
N THR A 416 23.04 13.74 -16.66
CA THR A 416 22.03 12.67 -16.73
C THR A 416 21.17 12.69 -17.99
N SER A 417 20.80 13.88 -18.49
CA SER A 417 19.82 14.01 -19.57
C SER A 417 20.34 14.77 -20.79
N GLY A 418 21.57 15.31 -20.72
CA GLY A 418 22.20 16.07 -21.80
C GLY A 418 21.60 17.45 -22.01
N ARG A 419 20.60 17.83 -21.21
CA ARG A 419 19.86 19.09 -21.35
C ARG A 419 19.44 19.65 -20.00
N ARG A 420 19.39 20.98 -19.92
CA ARG A 420 18.84 21.72 -18.78
C ARG A 420 17.36 22.01 -19.03
N MET A 421 16.47 21.50 -18.18
CA MET A 421 15.08 21.96 -18.10
C MET A 421 15.00 23.16 -17.17
N SER A 422 14.46 24.27 -17.68
CA SER A 422 14.25 25.46 -16.84
C SER A 422 13.15 25.19 -15.80
N PRO A 423 13.14 25.92 -14.67
CA PRO A 423 12.09 25.77 -13.66
C PRO A 423 10.67 25.92 -14.24
N LYS A 424 10.49 26.78 -15.25
CA LYS A 424 9.22 26.96 -15.96
C LYS A 424 8.84 25.74 -16.81
N GLN A 425 9.81 25.10 -17.45
CA GLN A 425 9.56 23.87 -18.21
C GLN A 425 9.24 22.70 -17.29
N ILE A 426 9.91 22.62 -16.14
CA ILE A 426 9.62 21.64 -15.08
C ILE A 426 8.20 21.87 -14.54
N GLU A 427 7.83 23.11 -14.22
CA GLU A 427 6.47 23.45 -13.80
C GLU A 427 5.43 23.01 -14.85
N PHE A 428 5.66 23.32 -16.13
CA PHE A 428 4.76 22.88 -17.20
C PHE A 428 4.65 21.36 -17.29
N ALA A 429 5.77 20.63 -17.14
CA ALA A 429 5.78 19.18 -17.17
C ALA A 429 5.04 18.56 -15.98
N VAL A 430 5.15 19.16 -14.78
CA VAL A 430 4.41 18.74 -13.58
C VAL A 430 2.92 19.05 -13.72
N ASP A 431 2.57 20.23 -14.22
CA ASP A 431 1.17 20.65 -14.40
C ASP A 431 0.44 19.79 -15.44
N ALA A 432 1.17 19.30 -16.46
CA ALA A 432 0.65 18.42 -17.50
C ALA A 432 0.23 17.03 -16.98
N VAL A 433 0.73 16.58 -15.82
CA VAL A 433 0.41 15.26 -15.27
C VAL A 433 -1.07 15.16 -14.91
N THR A 434 -1.79 14.18 -15.42
CA THR A 434 -3.21 13.98 -15.08
C THR A 434 -3.41 12.85 -14.06
N PRO A 435 -4.56 12.78 -13.38
CA PRO A 435 -4.89 11.60 -12.55
C PRO A 435 -4.84 10.28 -13.32
N ALA A 436 -5.15 10.30 -14.62
CA ALA A 436 -5.06 9.13 -15.49
C ALA A 436 -3.60 8.71 -15.73
N ASP A 437 -2.66 9.66 -15.81
CA ASP A 437 -1.23 9.35 -15.94
C ASP A 437 -0.69 8.68 -14.69
N VAL A 438 -1.08 9.18 -13.50
CA VAL A 438 -0.71 8.56 -12.23
C VAL A 438 -1.29 7.15 -12.12
N GLN A 439 -2.57 6.95 -12.49
CA GLN A 439 -3.19 5.63 -12.52
C GLN A 439 -2.46 4.68 -13.48
N ARG A 440 -2.14 5.13 -14.69
CA ARG A 440 -1.42 4.37 -15.72
C ARG A 440 -0.04 3.94 -15.20
N VAL A 441 0.70 4.84 -14.58
CA VAL A 441 2.01 4.55 -14.01
C VAL A 441 1.90 3.59 -12.82
N ALA A 442 0.92 3.76 -11.94
CA ALA A 442 0.66 2.82 -10.86
C ALA A 442 0.26 1.42 -11.39
N GLN A 443 -0.48 1.32 -12.49
CA GLN A 443 -0.77 0.04 -13.14
C GLN A 443 0.46 -0.58 -13.79
N LYS A 444 1.37 0.24 -14.32
CA LYS A 444 2.57 -0.24 -15.02
C LYS A 444 3.67 -0.69 -14.07
N TYR A 445 3.92 0.05 -12.98
CA TYR A 445 5.09 -0.15 -12.12
C TYR A 445 4.77 -0.68 -10.71
N ILE A 446 3.52 -0.56 -10.24
CA ILE A 446 3.13 -1.03 -8.90
C ILE A 446 2.25 -2.27 -8.99
N TRP A 447 1.26 -2.28 -9.89
CA TRP A 447 0.30 -3.37 -9.98
C TRP A 447 0.95 -4.66 -10.48
N ASP A 448 0.82 -5.73 -9.68
CA ASP A 448 1.32 -7.07 -10.02
C ASP A 448 2.82 -7.09 -10.36
N LYS A 449 3.60 -6.22 -9.68
CA LYS A 449 5.05 -6.16 -9.81
C LYS A 449 5.75 -6.75 -8.61
N ASP A 450 6.90 -7.34 -8.87
CA ASP A 450 7.77 -7.82 -7.81
C ASP A 450 8.36 -6.62 -7.06
N VAL A 451 8.50 -6.77 -5.74
CA VAL A 451 9.10 -5.78 -4.87
C VAL A 451 10.49 -6.22 -4.43
N ALA A 452 11.37 -5.25 -4.20
CA ALA A 452 12.61 -5.41 -3.47
C ALA A 452 12.40 -4.94 -2.02
N ILE A 453 12.82 -5.75 -1.05
CA ILE A 453 12.66 -5.44 0.39
C ILE A 453 14.03 -5.50 1.07
N ALA A 454 14.38 -4.44 1.79
CA ALA A 454 15.52 -4.44 2.70
C ALA A 454 15.05 -4.10 4.10
N ALA A 455 15.35 -4.97 5.07
CA ALA A 455 14.89 -4.83 6.44
C ALA A 455 16.04 -5.07 7.44
N LEU A 456 16.14 -4.20 8.45
CA LEU A 456 17.18 -4.21 9.48
C LEU A 456 16.55 -4.02 10.87
N GLY A 457 17.05 -4.75 11.87
CA GLY A 457 16.63 -4.66 13.27
C GLY A 457 15.59 -5.70 13.67
N ARG A 458 14.61 -5.31 14.50
CA ARG A 458 13.58 -6.22 15.04
C ARG A 458 12.43 -6.45 14.06
N ILE A 459 12.65 -7.33 13.10
CA ILE A 459 11.79 -7.52 11.92
C ILE A 459 10.99 -8.83 11.91
N GLU A 460 10.76 -9.44 13.07
CA GLU A 460 10.04 -10.72 13.20
C GLU A 460 8.57 -10.66 12.79
N GLY A 461 7.94 -9.48 12.92
CA GLY A 461 6.57 -9.22 12.48
C GLY A 461 6.44 -8.83 11.00
N LEU A 462 7.54 -8.76 10.23
CA LEU A 462 7.51 -8.39 8.83
C LEU A 462 6.93 -9.54 7.99
N LEU A 463 5.97 -9.22 7.10
CA LEU A 463 5.35 -10.20 6.20
C LEU A 463 6.37 -10.90 5.31
N ASP A 464 6.25 -12.22 5.15
CA ASP A 464 7.14 -13.02 4.30
C ASP A 464 7.00 -12.68 2.81
N TYR A 465 8.14 -12.61 2.10
CA TYR A 465 8.15 -12.47 0.66
C TYR A 465 7.91 -13.85 0.01
N ASN A 466 6.76 -14.00 -0.65
CA ASN A 466 6.46 -15.19 -1.44
C ASN A 466 6.54 -14.82 -2.93
N PRO A 467 7.56 -15.28 -3.67
CA PRO A 467 7.65 -15.06 -5.11
C PRO A 467 6.40 -15.62 -5.81
N GLY A 468 5.62 -14.76 -6.46
CA GLY A 468 4.33 -15.11 -7.09
C GLY A 468 3.09 -14.91 -6.21
N ALA A 469 3.25 -14.74 -4.89
CA ALA A 469 2.24 -14.13 -4.05
C ALA A 469 2.50 -12.62 -4.03
N VAL A 470 2.11 -11.97 -5.13
CA VAL A 470 1.91 -10.51 -5.17
C VAL A 470 1.26 -10.14 -3.85
N MET A 471 1.87 -9.23 -3.07
CA MET A 471 1.27 -8.71 -1.83
C MET A 471 0.01 -7.93 -2.21
N ARG A 472 -1.05 -8.70 -2.47
CA ARG A 472 -2.39 -8.23 -2.74
C ARG A 472 -2.92 -7.77 -1.40
N PRO A 473 -3.34 -6.51 -1.25
CA PRO A 473 -4.25 -6.18 -0.18
C PRO A 473 -5.46 -7.08 -0.38
N SER A 474 -5.69 -8.00 0.56
CA SER A 474 -6.88 -8.84 0.54
C SER A 474 -8.08 -7.90 0.41
N THR A 475 -8.79 -7.99 -0.72
CA THR A 475 -10.03 -7.24 -0.96
C THR A 475 -10.90 -7.43 0.29
N VAL A 476 -11.51 -6.35 0.81
CA VAL A 476 -12.37 -6.43 2.00
C VAL A 476 -13.32 -7.63 1.82
N ARG A 477 -13.06 -8.73 2.55
CA ARG A 477 -13.81 -9.97 2.37
C ARG A 477 -15.17 -9.77 3.01
N LEU A 478 -16.15 -9.46 2.17
CA LEU A 478 -17.53 -9.29 2.59
C LEU A 478 -18.12 -10.65 2.98
N LEU A 479 -18.84 -10.69 4.10
CA LEU A 479 -19.40 -11.91 4.66
C LEU A 479 -20.52 -12.47 3.78
N ASN A 480 -20.45 -13.76 3.47
CA ASN A 480 -21.52 -14.54 2.86
C ASN A 480 -22.11 -15.53 3.88
N ILE A 481 -23.40 -15.38 4.16
CA ILE A 481 -24.12 -16.16 5.18
C ILE A 481 -25.03 -17.20 4.49
N LEU A 482 -24.92 -18.45 4.89
CA LEU A 482 -25.83 -19.53 4.48
C LEU A 482 -26.78 -19.89 5.63
N VAL A 483 -28.07 -19.97 5.35
CA VAL A 483 -29.12 -20.26 6.34
C VAL A 483 -29.96 -21.47 5.92
N PRO A 484 -29.67 -22.66 6.46
CA PRO A 484 -30.54 -23.82 6.31
C PRO A 484 -31.91 -23.61 6.98
N VAL A 485 -32.98 -24.03 6.29
CA VAL A 485 -34.36 -23.96 6.79
C VAL A 485 -35.11 -25.27 6.51
N LYS A 486 -35.77 -25.83 7.53
CA LYS A 486 -36.60 -27.04 7.43
C LYS A 486 -38.10 -26.69 7.40
N ARG A 487 -38.86 -27.46 6.63
CA ARG A 487 -40.33 -27.45 6.63
C ARG A 487 -40.82 -28.49 7.64
N CYS A 488 -41.54 -28.04 8.67
CA CYS A 488 -42.10 -28.90 9.73
C CYS A 488 -43.62 -28.69 9.83
N ILE A 489 -44.30 -29.60 10.52
CA ILE A 489 -45.70 -29.40 10.91
C ILE A 489 -45.78 -28.13 11.78
N ASP A 490 -46.78 -27.29 11.49
CA ASP A 490 -46.98 -26.04 12.21
C ASP A 490 -47.26 -26.34 13.69
N TYR A 491 -46.52 -25.67 14.59
CA TYR A 491 -46.56 -25.91 16.04
C TYR A 491 -47.93 -25.64 16.67
N THR A 492 -48.84 -24.94 15.97
CA THR A 492 -50.23 -24.75 16.40
C THR A 492 -51.13 -25.97 16.17
N ILE A 493 -50.67 -26.95 15.39
CA ILE A 493 -51.42 -28.16 15.08
C ILE A 493 -51.15 -29.25 16.12
N LYS A 494 -52.22 -29.86 16.63
CA LYS A 494 -52.12 -31.04 17.48
C LYS A 494 -51.79 -32.28 16.64
N ILE A 495 -50.59 -32.81 16.82
CA ILE A 495 -50.06 -33.98 16.11
C ILE A 495 -50.85 -35.25 16.51
N ARG A 496 -51.09 -36.13 15.53
CA ARG A 496 -51.67 -37.47 15.72
C ARG A 496 -50.75 -38.51 15.09
N VAL A 497 -50.71 -39.71 15.66
CA VAL A 497 -49.99 -40.85 15.08
C VAL A 497 -50.75 -41.35 13.85
N ASN A 498 -50.01 -41.73 12.79
CA ASN A 498 -50.62 -42.29 11.59
C ASN A 498 -51.27 -43.67 11.88
N PRO A 499 -52.24 -44.12 11.07
CA PRO A 499 -52.89 -45.42 11.28
C PRO A 499 -51.92 -46.61 11.28
N GLN A 500 -50.78 -46.48 10.61
CA GLN A 500 -49.74 -47.51 10.50
C GLN A 500 -48.85 -47.59 11.76
N GLN A 501 -48.96 -46.64 12.69
CA GLN A 501 -48.10 -46.51 13.87
C GLN A 501 -46.60 -46.47 13.55
N THR A 502 -46.24 -45.98 12.37
CA THR A 502 -44.84 -45.85 11.91
C THR A 502 -44.39 -44.39 11.86
N GLY A 503 -45.28 -43.44 12.15
CA GLY A 503 -45.01 -42.02 12.08
C GLY A 503 -46.21 -41.17 12.50
N VAL A 504 -46.15 -39.88 12.18
CA VAL A 504 -47.23 -38.91 12.44
C VAL A 504 -48.01 -38.59 11.17
N ASP A 505 -49.25 -38.13 11.31
CA ASP A 505 -50.04 -37.64 10.17
C ASP A 505 -49.45 -36.35 9.61
N THR A 506 -48.97 -36.40 8.37
CA THR A 506 -48.29 -35.29 7.69
C THR A 506 -49.23 -34.45 6.83
N ASN A 507 -50.50 -34.84 6.67
CA ASN A 507 -51.50 -34.12 5.86
C ASN A 507 -52.16 -32.97 6.63
N VAL A 508 -51.33 -32.14 7.24
CA VAL A 508 -51.72 -30.98 8.06
C VAL A 508 -51.00 -29.73 7.57
N LYS A 509 -51.26 -28.57 8.19
CA LYS A 509 -50.54 -27.34 7.87
C LYS A 509 -49.07 -27.46 8.27
N HIS A 510 -48.17 -27.02 7.39
CA HIS A 510 -46.72 -26.94 7.65
C HIS A 510 -46.27 -25.48 7.70
N SER A 511 -45.21 -25.21 8.45
CA SER A 511 -44.53 -23.91 8.54
C SER A 511 -43.01 -24.10 8.48
N MET A 512 -42.26 -23.00 8.54
CA MET A 512 -40.83 -23.10 8.81
C MET A 512 -40.63 -23.58 10.25
N ASN A 513 -39.56 -24.34 10.48
CA ASN A 513 -39.12 -24.69 11.83
C ASN A 513 -38.83 -23.40 12.63
N PRO A 514 -39.39 -23.21 13.85
CA PRO A 514 -39.24 -21.97 14.60
C PRO A 514 -37.78 -21.56 14.88
N PHE A 515 -36.89 -22.52 15.10
CA PHE A 515 -35.46 -22.23 15.30
C PHE A 515 -34.78 -21.71 14.03
N ASP A 516 -35.23 -22.16 12.87
CA ASP A 516 -34.71 -21.71 11.59
C ASP A 516 -35.23 -20.31 11.23
N GLU A 517 -36.45 -19.94 11.65
CA GLU A 517 -36.95 -18.56 11.52
C GLU A 517 -36.04 -17.56 12.26
N ILE A 518 -35.59 -17.93 13.46
CA ILE A 518 -34.64 -17.16 14.28
C ILE A 518 -33.27 -17.06 13.59
N ALA A 519 -32.82 -18.13 12.93
CA ALA A 519 -31.58 -18.14 12.18
C ALA A 519 -31.62 -17.18 10.97
N VAL A 520 -32.75 -17.16 10.24
CA VAL A 520 -32.96 -16.21 9.13
C VAL A 520 -33.00 -14.77 9.66
N GLU A 521 -33.74 -14.52 10.74
CA GLU A 521 -33.80 -13.20 11.37
C GLU A 521 -32.42 -12.73 11.84
N GLU A 522 -31.62 -13.60 12.46
CA GLU A 522 -30.29 -13.23 12.94
C GLU A 522 -29.36 -12.84 11.79
N ALA A 523 -29.41 -13.57 10.67
CA ALA A 523 -28.64 -13.22 9.49
C ALA A 523 -29.01 -11.82 8.95
N VAL A 524 -30.30 -11.48 8.96
CA VAL A 524 -30.79 -10.16 8.54
C VAL A 524 -30.37 -9.07 9.54
N ARG A 525 -30.50 -9.31 10.85
CA ARG A 525 -30.05 -8.38 11.89
C ARG A 525 -28.53 -8.17 11.85
N LEU A 526 -27.75 -9.19 11.56
CA LEU A 526 -26.30 -9.07 11.34
C LEU A 526 -26.00 -8.14 10.17
N ARG A 527 -26.73 -8.25 9.06
CA ARG A 527 -26.62 -7.32 7.93
C ARG A 527 -27.04 -5.90 8.32
N GLU A 528 -28.07 -5.72 9.14
CA GLU A 528 -28.46 -4.39 9.64
C GLU A 528 -27.38 -3.76 10.53
N ARG A 529 -26.75 -4.56 11.41
CA ARG A 529 -25.66 -4.11 12.29
C ARG A 529 -24.36 -3.83 11.55
N LEU A 530 -24.02 -4.65 10.54
CA LEU A 530 -22.74 -4.62 9.83
C LEU A 530 -22.80 -3.94 8.45
N LYS A 531 -24.00 -3.58 7.99
CA LYS A 531 -24.28 -2.87 6.73
C LYS A 531 -23.64 -3.56 5.52
N ASP A 532 -22.76 -2.83 4.83
CA ASP A 532 -22.06 -3.21 3.61
C ASP A 532 -21.10 -4.39 3.79
N LYS A 533 -20.77 -4.76 5.04
CA LYS A 533 -19.87 -5.88 5.34
C LYS A 533 -20.52 -7.26 5.15
N VAL A 534 -21.84 -7.36 5.04
CA VAL A 534 -22.55 -8.61 4.67
C VAL A 534 -22.98 -8.51 3.21
N LYS A 535 -22.34 -9.28 2.33
CA LYS A 535 -22.58 -9.26 0.89
C LYS A 535 -23.82 -10.03 0.49
N SER A 536 -24.04 -11.19 1.10
CA SER A 536 -25.17 -12.05 0.73
C SER A 536 -25.68 -12.90 1.88
N ILE A 537 -26.99 -13.10 1.91
CA ILE A 537 -27.70 -14.06 2.75
C ILE A 537 -28.42 -15.04 1.83
N LYS A 538 -28.05 -16.32 1.88
CA LYS A 538 -28.65 -17.37 1.05
C LYS A 538 -29.37 -18.39 1.92
N ALA A 539 -30.62 -18.69 1.62
CA ALA A 539 -31.38 -19.74 2.32
C ALA A 539 -31.22 -21.09 1.59
N ILE A 540 -31.20 -22.20 2.31
CA ILE A 540 -31.21 -23.55 1.71
C ILE A 540 -32.24 -24.45 2.39
N THR A 541 -33.01 -25.19 1.60
CA THR A 541 -33.91 -26.24 2.11
C THR A 541 -33.65 -27.55 1.38
N ILE A 542 -33.82 -28.66 2.09
CA ILE A 542 -33.69 -30.02 1.58
C ILE A 542 -35.00 -30.72 1.90
N GLY A 543 -35.78 -31.05 0.88
CA GLY A 543 -37.12 -31.58 1.10
C GLY A 543 -38.00 -31.60 -0.16
N PRO A 544 -39.29 -31.98 0.00
CA PRO A 544 -40.20 -32.20 -1.11
C PRO A 544 -40.46 -30.90 -1.90
N PRO A 545 -41.06 -30.97 -3.11
CA PRO A 545 -41.45 -29.81 -3.91
C PRO A 545 -42.18 -28.71 -3.13
N LYS A 546 -43.03 -29.08 -2.16
CA LYS A 546 -43.77 -28.14 -1.29
C LYS A 546 -42.87 -27.36 -0.30
N ALA A 547 -41.61 -27.73 -0.11
CA ALA A 547 -40.65 -27.01 0.73
C ALA A 547 -40.26 -25.63 0.17
N ILE A 548 -40.59 -25.35 -1.10
CA ILE A 548 -40.41 -24.03 -1.72
C ILE A 548 -41.14 -22.94 -0.94
N ASP A 549 -42.31 -23.23 -0.35
CA ASP A 549 -43.07 -22.25 0.44
C ASP A 549 -42.25 -21.74 1.64
N THR A 550 -41.50 -22.63 2.31
CA THR A 550 -40.59 -22.28 3.41
C THR A 550 -39.46 -21.37 2.93
N LEU A 551 -38.88 -21.63 1.76
CA LEU A 551 -37.88 -20.74 1.16
C LEU A 551 -38.46 -19.37 0.82
N ARG A 552 -39.70 -19.31 0.33
CA ARG A 552 -40.38 -18.04 0.04
C ARG A 552 -40.58 -17.21 1.31
N THR A 553 -40.87 -17.86 2.44
CA THR A 553 -40.89 -17.19 3.75
C THR A 553 -39.51 -16.64 4.12
N ALA A 554 -38.43 -17.41 4.00
CA ALA A 554 -37.07 -16.93 4.28
C ALA A 554 -36.65 -15.73 3.40
N LEU A 555 -37.01 -15.78 2.12
CA LEU A 555 -36.81 -14.71 1.14
C LEU A 555 -37.64 -13.45 1.47
N ALA A 556 -38.81 -13.61 2.08
CA ALA A 556 -39.67 -12.53 2.54
C ALA A 556 -39.16 -11.87 3.82
N ILE A 557 -38.54 -12.64 4.73
CA ILE A 557 -37.88 -12.12 5.94
C ILE A 557 -36.68 -11.25 5.55
N GLY A 558 -35.84 -11.72 4.61
CA GLY A 558 -34.75 -10.89 4.11
C GLY A 558 -33.62 -11.60 3.36
N ALA A 559 -33.67 -12.92 3.17
CA ALA A 559 -32.67 -13.61 2.36
C ALA A 559 -32.66 -13.12 0.90
N ASP A 560 -31.50 -13.11 0.25
CA ASP A 560 -31.30 -12.55 -1.09
C ASP A 560 -31.60 -13.56 -2.19
N ALA A 561 -31.21 -14.82 -1.98
CA ALA A 561 -31.41 -15.95 -2.88
C ALA A 561 -31.66 -17.23 -2.07
N ALA A 562 -32.16 -18.27 -2.73
CA ALA A 562 -32.39 -19.56 -2.10
C ALA A 562 -31.91 -20.74 -2.96
N ILE A 563 -31.64 -21.87 -2.30
CA ILE A 563 -31.33 -23.16 -2.91
C ILE A 563 -32.35 -24.19 -2.41
N HIS A 564 -32.98 -24.89 -3.33
CA HIS A 564 -33.87 -26.01 -3.04
C HIS A 564 -33.23 -27.29 -3.53
N VAL A 565 -32.84 -28.16 -2.59
CA VAL A 565 -32.42 -29.52 -2.88
C VAL A 565 -33.66 -30.42 -2.78
N GLU A 566 -34.23 -30.75 -3.94
CA GLU A 566 -35.52 -31.42 -4.05
C GLU A 566 -35.39 -32.92 -3.74
N THR A 567 -36.25 -33.41 -2.85
CA THR A 567 -36.42 -34.85 -2.58
C THR A 567 -37.78 -35.32 -3.10
N PRO A 568 -37.96 -36.61 -3.43
CA PRO A 568 -39.26 -37.13 -3.86
C PRO A 568 -40.36 -36.91 -2.79
N GLU A 569 -41.59 -36.62 -3.21
CA GLU A 569 -42.73 -36.27 -2.32
C GLU A 569 -43.02 -37.34 -1.26
N ASN A 570 -42.78 -38.62 -1.57
CA ASN A 570 -43.04 -39.76 -0.68
C ASN A 570 -41.76 -40.39 -0.10
N ALA A 571 -40.60 -39.76 -0.28
CA ALA A 571 -39.37 -40.26 0.31
C ALA A 571 -39.35 -39.99 1.83
N PRO A 572 -38.72 -40.86 2.64
CA PRO A 572 -38.43 -40.57 4.03
C PRO A 572 -37.67 -39.24 4.18
N SER A 573 -37.92 -38.54 5.28
CA SER A 573 -37.16 -37.32 5.61
C SER A 573 -35.66 -37.63 5.68
N PRO A 574 -34.80 -36.84 5.02
CA PRO A 574 -33.36 -37.06 5.05
C PRO A 574 -32.79 -37.02 6.47
N GLU A 575 -31.88 -37.94 6.78
CA GLU A 575 -31.21 -37.98 8.09
C GLU A 575 -30.20 -36.83 8.26
N PRO A 576 -29.89 -36.42 9.51
CA PRO A 576 -28.95 -35.32 9.79
C PRO A 576 -27.60 -35.41 9.06
N LEU A 577 -27.05 -36.62 8.92
CA LEU A 577 -25.79 -36.84 8.20
C LEU A 577 -25.91 -36.54 6.70
N GLY A 578 -27.01 -36.98 6.06
CA GLY A 578 -27.28 -36.70 4.66
C GLY A 578 -27.46 -35.21 4.40
N ILE A 579 -28.20 -34.54 5.29
CA ILE A 579 -28.41 -33.09 5.28
C ILE A 579 -27.06 -32.35 5.39
N ALA A 580 -26.23 -32.71 6.37
CA ALA A 580 -24.93 -32.08 6.57
C ALA A 580 -23.99 -32.27 5.37
N LYS A 581 -23.99 -33.45 4.74
CA LYS A 581 -23.23 -33.70 3.50
C LYS A 581 -23.71 -32.80 2.36
N ILE A 582 -25.03 -32.63 2.20
CA ILE A 582 -25.59 -31.75 1.17
C ILE A 582 -25.17 -30.30 1.39
N ILE A 583 -25.29 -29.80 2.62
CA ILE A 583 -24.90 -28.43 2.94
C ILE A 583 -23.40 -28.24 2.68
N ARG A 584 -22.56 -29.21 3.05
CA ARG A 584 -21.13 -29.19 2.70
C ARG A 584 -20.90 -29.13 1.19
N ALA A 585 -21.55 -29.98 0.40
CA ALA A 585 -21.39 -29.97 -1.07
C ALA A 585 -21.82 -28.63 -1.69
N VAL A 586 -22.87 -28.01 -1.15
CA VAL A 586 -23.30 -26.67 -1.55
C VAL A 586 -22.28 -25.60 -1.17
N ILE A 587 -21.68 -25.68 0.02
CA ILE A 587 -20.60 -24.77 0.45
C ILE A 587 -19.38 -24.94 -0.47
N ASP A 588 -19.00 -26.19 -0.79
CA ASP A 588 -17.90 -26.50 -1.70
C ASP A 588 -18.12 -25.90 -3.09
N ARG A 589 -19.33 -26.01 -3.65
CA ARG A 589 -19.71 -25.37 -4.93
C ARG A 589 -19.67 -23.85 -4.90
N GLN A 590 -19.81 -23.24 -3.72
CA GLN A 590 -19.80 -21.79 -3.57
C GLN A 590 -18.40 -21.20 -3.40
N LYS A 591 -17.35 -22.03 -3.22
CA LYS A 591 -15.95 -21.56 -3.05
C LYS A 591 -15.51 -20.63 -4.18
N ASP A 592 -15.91 -20.92 -5.42
CA ASP A 592 -15.50 -20.16 -6.62
C ASP A 592 -16.33 -18.89 -6.89
N VAL A 593 -17.48 -18.72 -6.21
CA VAL A 593 -18.46 -17.63 -6.48
C VAL A 593 -18.63 -16.68 -5.28
N GLY A 594 -17.74 -16.77 -4.29
CA GLY A 594 -17.69 -15.89 -3.12
C GLY A 594 -17.49 -16.59 -1.78
N GLY A 595 -17.59 -17.91 -1.74
CA GLY A 595 -17.48 -18.72 -0.52
C GLY A 595 -18.64 -18.53 0.45
N VAL A 596 -18.60 -19.28 1.55
CA VAL A 596 -19.48 -19.11 2.71
C VAL A 596 -18.59 -18.86 3.92
N ASP A 597 -18.86 -17.79 4.66
CA ASP A 597 -18.09 -17.41 5.84
C ASP A 597 -18.82 -17.79 7.13
N MET A 598 -20.13 -17.97 7.08
CA MET A 598 -20.93 -18.31 8.25
C MET A 598 -22.15 -19.14 7.86
N VAL A 599 -22.40 -20.20 8.61
CA VAL A 599 -23.67 -20.95 8.55
C VAL A 599 -24.44 -20.66 9.82
N ILE A 600 -25.66 -20.14 9.71
CA ILE A 600 -26.55 -19.91 10.85
C ILE A 600 -27.77 -20.80 10.66
N MET A 601 -28.05 -21.70 11.60
CA MET A 601 -29.18 -22.63 11.52
C MET A 601 -29.87 -22.82 12.87
N GLY A 602 -31.08 -23.38 12.90
CA GLY A 602 -31.73 -23.74 14.15
C GLY A 602 -31.00 -24.81 14.94
N LYS A 603 -31.11 -24.79 16.28
CA LYS A 603 -30.50 -25.84 17.14
C LYS A 603 -31.09 -27.23 16.93
N GLN A 604 -32.38 -27.31 16.64
CA GLN A 604 -33.10 -28.57 16.52
C GLN A 604 -34.34 -28.40 15.64
N ALA A 605 -34.81 -29.50 15.07
CA ALA A 605 -36.10 -29.57 14.40
C ALA A 605 -37.19 -30.03 15.37
N ILE A 606 -38.41 -29.51 15.23
CA ILE A 606 -39.51 -29.78 16.17
C ILE A 606 -40.31 -31.07 15.87
N ASP A 607 -40.11 -31.67 14.72
CA ASP A 607 -40.85 -32.84 14.23
C ASP A 607 -40.21 -34.17 14.63
N ASP A 608 -38.89 -34.28 14.51
CA ASP A 608 -38.08 -35.47 14.84
C ASP A 608 -37.11 -35.25 16.01
N ASP A 609 -37.14 -34.06 16.63
CA ASP A 609 -36.22 -33.61 17.69
C ASP A 609 -34.73 -33.75 17.30
N ALA A 610 -34.43 -33.70 15.99
CA ALA A 610 -33.07 -33.82 15.49
C ALA A 610 -32.30 -32.51 15.64
N GLY A 611 -31.22 -32.54 16.43
CA GLY A 611 -30.33 -31.39 16.69
C GLY A 611 -28.86 -31.61 16.35
N GLN A 612 -28.54 -32.63 15.53
CA GLN A 612 -27.16 -33.05 15.25
C GLN A 612 -26.56 -32.42 13.97
N THR A 613 -27.40 -31.93 13.05
CA THR A 613 -26.97 -31.48 11.72
C THR A 613 -25.87 -30.42 11.77
N GLY A 614 -25.97 -29.43 12.65
CA GLY A 614 -25.00 -28.33 12.73
C GLY A 614 -23.61 -28.79 13.19
N GLN A 615 -23.58 -29.68 14.18
CA GLN A 615 -22.36 -30.22 14.76
C GLN A 615 -21.69 -31.21 13.80
N ILE A 616 -22.49 -32.04 13.11
CA ILE A 616 -21.99 -32.91 12.03
C ILE A 616 -21.41 -32.05 10.90
N LEU A 617 -22.09 -30.98 10.48
CA LEU A 617 -21.61 -30.08 9.44
C LEU A 617 -20.28 -29.42 9.83
N ALA A 618 -20.17 -28.90 11.05
CA ALA A 618 -18.95 -28.31 11.56
C ALA A 618 -17.78 -29.31 11.54
N GLY A 619 -18.03 -30.55 11.98
CA GLY A 619 -17.06 -31.64 11.90
C GLY A 619 -16.65 -31.99 10.46
N LEU A 620 -17.61 -32.07 9.52
CA LEU A 620 -17.35 -32.36 8.11
C LEU A 620 -16.56 -31.25 7.39
N LEU A 621 -16.70 -30.01 7.83
CA LEU A 621 -16.00 -28.84 7.28
C LEU A 621 -14.68 -28.52 8.01
N ALA A 622 -14.43 -29.15 9.16
CA ALA A 622 -13.40 -28.75 10.11
C ALA A 622 -13.54 -27.26 10.52
N TRP A 623 -14.77 -26.77 10.69
CA TRP A 623 -15.06 -25.41 11.13
C TRP A 623 -15.32 -25.35 12.64
N PRO A 624 -14.95 -24.25 13.32
CA PRO A 624 -15.47 -23.95 14.65
C PRO A 624 -16.99 -24.01 14.70
N GLN A 625 -17.54 -24.32 15.88
CA GLN A 625 -18.98 -24.36 16.13
C GLN A 625 -19.36 -23.57 17.38
N ALA A 626 -20.44 -22.81 17.27
CA ALA A 626 -21.09 -22.15 18.40
C ALA A 626 -22.51 -22.70 18.55
N THR A 627 -22.69 -23.57 19.54
CA THR A 627 -23.96 -24.23 19.82
C THR A 627 -24.86 -23.36 20.71
N PHE A 628 -26.19 -23.48 20.58
CA PHE A 628 -27.17 -22.82 21.47
C PHE A 628 -26.98 -21.31 21.66
N ALA A 629 -26.72 -20.58 20.57
CA ALA A 629 -26.42 -19.16 20.61
C ALA A 629 -27.64 -18.34 21.06
N SER A 630 -27.45 -17.52 22.10
CA SER A 630 -28.40 -16.50 22.59
C SER A 630 -27.95 -15.07 22.29
N LYS A 631 -26.70 -14.87 21.84
CA LYS A 631 -26.22 -13.58 21.31
C LYS A 631 -25.06 -13.80 20.33
N VAL A 632 -25.06 -13.08 19.20
CA VAL A 632 -23.99 -13.15 18.18
C VAL A 632 -23.48 -11.76 17.82
N VAL A 633 -22.18 -11.51 18.05
CA VAL A 633 -21.49 -10.26 17.71
C VAL A 633 -20.30 -10.58 16.80
N VAL A 634 -20.35 -10.12 15.55
CA VAL A 634 -19.32 -10.41 14.54
C VAL A 634 -18.44 -9.19 14.30
N ASN A 635 -17.12 -9.39 14.31
CA ASN A 635 -16.13 -8.43 13.86
C ASN A 635 -15.60 -8.85 12.49
N ALA A 636 -16.28 -8.40 11.43
CA ALA A 636 -15.92 -8.75 10.06
C ALA A 636 -14.54 -8.22 9.64
N SER A 637 -14.00 -7.19 10.30
CA SER A 637 -12.66 -6.67 10.00
C SER A 637 -11.55 -7.60 10.50
N LYS A 638 -11.80 -8.32 11.60
CA LYS A 638 -10.86 -9.31 12.17
C LYS A 638 -11.19 -10.76 11.81
N MET A 639 -12.27 -10.99 11.06
CA MET A 639 -12.82 -12.33 10.78
C MET A 639 -13.06 -13.14 12.07
N GLU A 640 -13.62 -12.49 13.10
CA GLU A 640 -13.93 -13.10 14.40
C GLU A 640 -15.40 -12.93 14.78
N ALA A 641 -15.93 -13.84 15.59
CA ALA A 641 -17.26 -13.76 16.18
C ALA A 641 -17.22 -14.07 17.68
N ASN A 642 -17.81 -13.19 18.49
CA ASN A 642 -18.11 -13.46 19.90
C ASN A 642 -19.55 -13.96 19.98
N VAL A 643 -19.73 -15.16 20.51
CA VAL A 643 -21.04 -15.80 20.67
C VAL A 643 -21.28 -16.11 22.13
N THR A 644 -22.41 -15.64 22.66
CA THR A 644 -22.91 -16.09 23.96
C THR A 644 -23.84 -17.28 23.72
N ARG A 645 -23.58 -18.39 24.40
CA ARG A 645 -24.40 -19.59 24.37
C ARG A 645 -25.03 -19.90 25.71
N GLU A 646 -26.20 -20.54 25.65
CA GLU A 646 -26.89 -21.10 26.80
C GLU A 646 -26.35 -22.50 27.11
N ILE A 647 -26.06 -22.74 28.38
CA ILE A 647 -25.71 -24.06 28.95
C ILE A 647 -26.54 -24.26 30.22
N ASP A 648 -26.63 -25.49 30.73
CA ASP A 648 -27.46 -25.80 31.90
C ASP A 648 -27.12 -24.93 33.15
N GLY A 649 -25.86 -24.51 33.27
CA GLY A 649 -25.37 -23.66 34.36
C GLY A 649 -25.46 -22.14 34.11
N GLY A 650 -26.04 -21.68 32.99
CA GLY A 650 -26.20 -20.26 32.66
C GLY A 650 -25.61 -19.88 31.29
N LEU A 651 -24.98 -18.71 31.20
CA LEU A 651 -24.45 -18.15 29.95
C LEU A 651 -22.94 -18.36 29.85
N GLN A 652 -22.46 -18.74 28.67
CA GLN A 652 -21.04 -18.84 28.36
C GLN A 652 -20.71 -18.00 27.12
N GLU A 653 -19.72 -17.11 27.21
CA GLU A 653 -19.23 -16.33 26.08
C GLU A 653 -17.97 -16.96 25.49
N LEU A 654 -17.97 -17.16 24.17
CA LEU A 654 -16.88 -17.79 23.44
C LEU A 654 -16.53 -16.94 22.21
N LYS A 655 -15.23 -16.85 21.91
CA LYS A 655 -14.70 -16.18 20.73
C LYS A 655 -14.26 -17.22 19.70
N PHE A 656 -14.66 -17.03 18.46
CA PHE A 656 -14.36 -17.92 17.34
C PHE A 656 -13.75 -17.14 16.16
N LYS A 657 -12.90 -17.82 15.38
CA LYS A 657 -12.48 -17.35 14.06
C LYS A 657 -13.50 -17.80 13.01
N LEU A 658 -13.70 -17.01 11.97
CA LEU A 658 -14.48 -17.38 10.79
C LEU A 658 -13.60 -18.19 9.82
N PRO A 659 -14.17 -19.14 9.05
CA PRO A 659 -15.60 -19.45 8.93
C PRO A 659 -16.18 -20.23 10.12
N LEU A 660 -17.49 -20.07 10.41
CA LEU A 660 -18.13 -20.57 11.65
C LEU A 660 -19.52 -21.16 11.39
N VAL A 661 -19.84 -22.26 12.08
CA VAL A 661 -21.22 -22.80 12.17
C VAL A 661 -21.86 -22.35 13.49
N VAL A 662 -23.05 -21.75 13.42
CA VAL A 662 -23.82 -21.28 14.58
C VAL A 662 -25.19 -21.94 14.59
N THR A 663 -25.55 -22.52 15.73
CA THR A 663 -26.92 -23.01 15.97
C THR A 663 -27.66 -22.07 16.92
N THR A 664 -28.86 -21.64 16.57
CA THR A 664 -29.63 -20.62 17.30
C THR A 664 -30.56 -21.21 18.35
N ASP A 665 -30.65 -20.55 19.51
CA ASP A 665 -31.66 -20.83 20.53
C ASP A 665 -32.84 -19.84 20.44
N LEU A 666 -33.98 -20.17 21.07
CA LEU A 666 -35.18 -19.31 21.07
C LEU A 666 -34.92 -17.92 21.67
N ARG A 667 -33.93 -17.79 22.55
CA ARG A 667 -33.61 -16.53 23.23
C ARG A 667 -32.79 -15.55 22.39
N LEU A 668 -32.33 -15.96 21.20
CA LEU A 668 -31.43 -15.14 20.38
C LEU A 668 -32.10 -13.88 19.84
N ASN A 669 -33.30 -14.03 19.29
CA ASN A 669 -34.10 -12.94 18.76
C ASN A 669 -35.57 -13.36 18.57
N ASP A 670 -36.43 -12.36 18.34
CA ASP A 670 -37.80 -12.55 17.89
C ASP A 670 -37.89 -12.32 16.37
N PRO A 671 -38.31 -13.33 15.58
CA PRO A 671 -38.49 -13.20 14.14
C PRO A 671 -39.49 -12.10 13.78
N ARG A 672 -39.15 -11.29 12.77
CA ARG A 672 -40.04 -10.20 12.33
C ARG A 672 -41.26 -10.70 11.56
N TYR A 673 -42.37 -9.99 11.69
CA TYR A 673 -43.53 -10.22 10.83
C TYR A 673 -43.25 -9.76 9.38
N THR A 674 -43.47 -10.64 8.40
CA THR A 674 -43.29 -10.31 6.99
C THR A 674 -44.51 -9.58 6.42
N SER A 675 -44.32 -8.34 5.96
CA SER A 675 -45.39 -7.56 5.33
C SER A 675 -45.78 -8.11 3.94
N LEU A 676 -47.04 -7.89 3.52
CA LEU A 676 -47.53 -8.29 2.20
C LEU A 676 -46.63 -7.82 1.03
N PRO A 677 -46.09 -6.59 1.00
CA PRO A 677 -45.15 -6.17 -0.03
C PRO A 677 -43.88 -7.02 -0.11
N ASN A 678 -43.32 -7.43 1.03
CA ASN A 678 -42.11 -8.24 1.07
C ASN A 678 -42.37 -9.68 0.59
N ILE A 679 -43.54 -10.25 0.92
CA ILE A 679 -44.00 -11.53 0.38
C ILE A 679 -44.11 -11.47 -1.15
N MET A 680 -44.64 -10.37 -1.70
CA MET A 680 -44.75 -10.18 -3.15
C MET A 680 -43.38 -10.03 -3.83
N LYS A 681 -42.41 -9.34 -3.19
CA LYS A 681 -41.03 -9.24 -3.69
C LYS A 681 -40.31 -10.60 -3.64
N ALA A 682 -40.56 -11.40 -2.61
CA ALA A 682 -39.95 -12.71 -2.43
C ALA A 682 -40.27 -13.70 -3.57
N LYS A 683 -41.44 -13.57 -4.21
CA LYS A 683 -41.80 -14.39 -5.39
C LYS A 683 -40.89 -14.16 -6.60
N LYS A 684 -40.26 -12.98 -6.71
CA LYS A 684 -39.34 -12.63 -7.81
C LYS A 684 -37.87 -12.98 -7.52
N LYS A 685 -37.52 -13.28 -6.27
CA LYS A 685 -36.14 -13.63 -5.89
C LYS A 685 -35.75 -15.02 -6.42
N PRO A 686 -34.48 -15.22 -6.81
CA PRO A 686 -34.02 -16.45 -7.45
C PRO A 686 -34.01 -17.63 -6.47
N ILE A 687 -34.45 -18.79 -6.96
CA ILE A 687 -34.33 -20.08 -6.28
C ILE A 687 -33.62 -21.04 -7.23
N GLU A 688 -32.42 -21.49 -6.86
CA GLU A 688 -31.69 -22.54 -7.57
C GLU A 688 -32.27 -23.90 -7.16
N LYS A 689 -32.57 -24.76 -8.14
CA LYS A 689 -33.05 -26.13 -7.91
C LYS A 689 -31.92 -27.12 -8.14
N LEU A 690 -31.77 -28.06 -7.22
CA LEU A 690 -30.78 -29.13 -7.25
C LEU A 690 -31.42 -30.44 -6.77
N THR A 691 -30.77 -31.56 -7.07
CA THR A 691 -31.10 -32.87 -6.50
C THR A 691 -29.91 -33.41 -5.71
N ALA A 692 -30.15 -34.42 -4.86
CA ALA A 692 -29.06 -35.09 -4.15
C ALA A 692 -28.04 -35.75 -5.11
N SER A 693 -28.53 -36.26 -6.25
CA SER A 693 -27.70 -36.85 -7.31
C SER A 693 -26.77 -35.82 -7.97
N ASP A 694 -27.24 -34.58 -8.19
CA ASP A 694 -26.40 -33.50 -8.73
C ASP A 694 -25.21 -33.15 -7.81
N LEU A 695 -25.32 -33.47 -6.52
CA LEU A 695 -24.29 -33.25 -5.51
C LEU A 695 -23.47 -34.51 -5.21
N GLY A 696 -23.77 -35.64 -5.87
CA GLY A 696 -23.09 -36.91 -5.64
C GLY A 696 -23.33 -37.52 -4.26
N ILE A 697 -24.50 -37.25 -3.64
CA ILE A 697 -24.82 -37.68 -2.27
C ILE A 697 -25.98 -38.67 -2.27
N ASP A 698 -25.78 -39.77 -1.54
CA ASP A 698 -26.83 -40.74 -1.23
C ASP A 698 -27.60 -40.34 0.04
N LEU A 699 -28.92 -40.33 -0.06
CA LEU A 699 -29.87 -40.02 1.01
C LEU A 699 -30.66 -41.26 1.48
N ALA A 700 -30.23 -42.48 1.12
CA ALA A 700 -30.85 -43.70 1.61
C ALA A 700 -30.91 -43.69 3.15
N PRO A 701 -32.10 -43.95 3.74
CA PRO A 701 -32.25 -44.00 5.19
C PRO A 701 -31.43 -45.14 5.77
N LYS A 702 -30.78 -44.89 6.90
CA LYS A 702 -30.01 -45.88 7.68
C LYS A 702 -30.74 -46.32 8.93
N ILE A 703 -31.75 -45.55 9.35
CA ILE A 703 -32.59 -45.81 10.52
C ILE A 703 -33.99 -46.18 10.02
N GLU A 704 -34.56 -47.22 10.62
CA GLU A 704 -35.93 -47.66 10.40
C GLU A 704 -36.77 -47.41 11.66
N ILE A 705 -37.91 -46.73 11.51
CA ILE A 705 -38.85 -46.51 12.62
C ILE A 705 -39.77 -47.73 12.71
N ILE A 706 -39.63 -48.48 13.80
CA ILE A 706 -40.41 -49.71 14.03
C ILE A 706 -41.82 -49.37 14.52
N HIS A 707 -41.95 -48.42 15.44
CA HIS A 707 -43.22 -48.11 16.09
C HIS A 707 -43.25 -46.69 16.69
N VAL A 708 -44.41 -46.03 16.60
CA VAL A 708 -44.72 -44.74 17.22
C VAL A 708 -46.06 -44.87 17.96
N SER A 709 -46.08 -44.45 19.22
CA SER A 709 -47.27 -44.47 20.08
C SER A 709 -47.54 -43.11 20.69
N GLU A 710 -48.82 -42.79 20.94
CA GLU A 710 -49.16 -41.59 21.69
C GLU A 710 -48.65 -41.68 23.14
N PRO A 711 -48.17 -40.57 23.72
CA PRO A 711 -47.82 -40.56 25.14
C PRO A 711 -49.05 -40.90 25.99
N PRO A 712 -48.87 -41.54 27.15
CA PRO A 712 -49.97 -41.79 28.09
C PRO A 712 -50.72 -40.48 28.38
N LYS A 713 -52.06 -40.52 28.39
CA LYS A 713 -52.86 -39.35 28.76
C LYS A 713 -52.43 -38.89 30.15
N ARG A 714 -51.98 -37.64 30.27
CA ARG A 714 -51.63 -37.05 31.57
C ARG A 714 -52.83 -37.19 32.50
N VAL A 715 -52.62 -37.85 33.63
CA VAL A 715 -53.62 -37.91 34.71
C VAL A 715 -53.71 -36.50 35.29
N GLY A 716 -54.92 -35.97 35.44
CA GLY A 716 -55.11 -34.64 36.02
C GLY A 716 -54.50 -34.59 37.43
N GLY A 717 -53.73 -33.53 37.72
CA GLY A 717 -53.22 -33.31 39.06
C GLY A 717 -54.35 -33.14 40.06
N GLU A 718 -54.09 -33.47 41.32
CA GLU A 718 -55.05 -33.28 42.39
C GLU A 718 -55.01 -31.83 42.91
N LYS A 719 -56.18 -31.20 43.09
CA LYS A 719 -56.26 -29.90 43.74
C LYS A 719 -56.30 -30.09 45.25
N VAL A 720 -55.38 -29.44 45.95
CA VAL A 720 -55.30 -29.41 47.42
C VAL A 720 -55.80 -28.06 47.94
N ALA A 721 -56.36 -28.04 49.13
CA ALA A 721 -56.99 -26.86 49.72
C ALA A 721 -55.98 -25.86 50.28
N ASN A 722 -54.78 -26.31 50.65
CA ASN A 722 -53.73 -25.47 51.23
C ASN A 722 -52.31 -26.06 51.00
N VAL A 723 -51.30 -25.27 51.37
CA VAL A 723 -49.88 -25.63 51.22
C VAL A 723 -49.52 -26.84 52.08
N ASP A 724 -50.10 -26.99 53.27
CA ASP A 724 -49.82 -28.12 54.15
C ASP A 724 -50.28 -29.45 53.54
N GLU A 725 -51.46 -29.45 52.91
CA GLU A 725 -52.00 -30.59 52.18
C GLU A 725 -51.17 -30.90 50.93
N LEU A 726 -50.63 -29.88 50.25
CA LEU A 726 -49.66 -30.08 49.16
C LEU A 726 -48.40 -30.81 49.66
N VAL A 727 -47.81 -30.32 50.74
CA VAL A 727 -46.60 -30.89 51.33
C VAL A 727 -46.85 -32.33 51.81
N ALA A 728 -47.98 -32.59 52.46
CA ALA A 728 -48.38 -33.94 52.87
C ALA A 728 -48.47 -34.89 51.67
N LYS A 729 -49.17 -34.50 50.60
CA LYS A 729 -49.31 -35.35 49.41
C LYS A 729 -48.00 -35.55 48.65
N LEU A 730 -47.12 -34.56 48.65
CA LEU A 730 -45.78 -34.70 48.05
C LEU A 730 -44.88 -35.63 48.88
N LYS A 731 -45.02 -35.64 50.21
CA LYS A 731 -44.36 -36.62 51.10
C LYS A 731 -44.92 -38.02 50.89
N ASP A 732 -46.24 -38.17 50.84
CA ASP A 732 -46.91 -39.46 50.59
C ASP A 732 -46.54 -40.03 49.20
N ALA A 733 -46.37 -39.17 48.21
CA ALA A 733 -45.90 -39.54 46.87
C ALA A 733 -44.38 -39.80 46.79
N GLY A 734 -43.64 -39.62 47.89
CA GLY A 734 -42.19 -39.84 47.95
C GLY A 734 -41.36 -38.84 47.14
N ILE A 735 -41.92 -37.69 46.77
CA ILE A 735 -41.27 -36.66 45.94
C ILE A 735 -40.36 -35.77 46.80
N ILE A 736 -40.71 -35.59 48.07
CA ILE A 736 -39.91 -34.87 49.06
C ILE A 736 -39.68 -35.76 50.28
N ILE A 737 -38.48 -35.67 50.85
CA ILE A 737 -38.09 -36.44 52.03
C ILE A 737 -38.94 -35.97 53.23
N ALA A 738 -39.39 -36.95 54.03
CA ALA A 738 -40.28 -36.74 55.18
C ALA A 738 -39.75 -35.71 56.20
#